data_AF-H3ZPY9-F1
#
_entry.id   AF-H3ZPY9-F1
#
_cell.length_a   1.000
_cell.length_b   1.000
_cell.length_c   1.000
_cell.angle_alpha   90.00
_cell.angle_beta   90.00
_cell.angle_gamma   90.00
#
_symmetry.space_group_name_H-M   'P 1'
#
loop_
_entity.id
_entity.type
_entity.pdbx_description
1 polymer ?
#
loop_
_entity_poly.entity_id
_entity_poly.type
_entity_poly.pdbx_seq_one_letter_code
_entity_poly.pdbx_strand_id
1 'polypeptide(L)'
;MRLFFSHFEKQKGEEERLEKKPRKRNKIGKALASTAIMLMLLVSIYAEPVAAWPGEGLFNSIKEKVDDHATAIVGAALIGVGVVATATGVGAVVGGYAIIAGASLIGIDYLGHKADKWFGSSDTATMTSSKNATESNAENDDDNPDASKLTDDANQAGYKAVAELTAKLRSDFIQYGSSSYGGDLSAEIWGPSSIYGFSAFPAQVRLTASESPIPFNVVHLLDITIYVIDKDGNKYWTRTWSYNLGEAVLNPGQSAVYTTVLKGPDPLLYQIKNAVDTGQISRDLYDKIWNTSTSEFEIHVHVTAKREAWKGYPNATTESDCQAVNGKWYNGECYVFDKYIDISLDAESTSAWKHVTGSADVATISDGMYGTLPIKFLQTDAASKWVIYQSRYAGALSNFVVVTAASPVHVLNATANYKFIIAPNPDYFNPANPTITDDFRFVILRVLNGGGIEPADQVTGQLGDLTTTKEMPLTAHYTDAPGVLTYHALGLAYVNVVRDDGTKIPVWLVAEPQISVQQNVIVAVADTEVQKLIASFKNNDRTAVEGTIQSLIQGLQQKIQDAEDLLQKAKGMGNEQAEKWAQAAIDEYNTAIEDLKKAGQADDYQQFLNMLNAAKKHEQAGDYYRNAARKALNGDEEQAKIDAQKGQEYSDLAKEYEPHFSLSAAKAFLSKKLLGIPLWFWLVVIIGLIVLRKLL
;
A
#
# COMPACT_ATOMS: atom_id res chain seq x y z
N MET A 1 7.38 7.90 -47.08
CA MET A 1 7.65 6.45 -47.21
C MET A 1 6.63 5.69 -46.37
N ARG A 2 6.05 4.62 -46.92
CA ARG A 2 4.91 3.87 -46.40
C ARG A 2 5.27 2.87 -45.28
N LEU A 3 4.20 2.41 -44.58
CA LEU A 3 3.98 1.14 -43.85
C LEU A 3 4.16 1.24 -42.31
N PHE A 4 3.23 0.90 -41.40
CA PHE A 4 1.90 0.26 -41.41
C PHE A 4 1.12 0.70 -40.14
N PHE A 5 -0.17 1.04 -40.27
CA PHE A 5 -1.15 1.13 -39.17
C PHE A 5 -2.47 0.52 -39.64
N SER A 6 -3.21 -0.03 -38.67
CA SER A 6 -4.64 -0.41 -38.71
C SER A 6 -5.00 -1.79 -39.28
N HIS A 7 -5.52 -2.65 -38.39
CA HIS A 7 -6.61 -3.60 -38.65
C HIS A 7 -7.13 -4.12 -37.30
N PHE A 8 -8.27 -3.59 -36.83
CA PHE A 8 -9.54 -4.31 -36.91
C PHE A 8 -10.68 -3.56 -36.20
N GLU A 9 -11.77 -3.45 -36.93
CA GLU A 9 -13.00 -2.72 -36.65
C GLU A 9 -14.12 -3.69 -36.25
N LYS A 10 -15.12 -3.16 -35.54
CA LYS A 10 -16.36 -3.79 -35.07
C LYS A 10 -17.19 -4.42 -36.20
N GLN A 11 -17.92 -5.50 -35.89
CA GLN A 11 -19.27 -5.74 -36.45
C GLN A 11 -20.24 -6.37 -35.42
N LYS A 12 -21.50 -5.92 -35.49
CA LYS A 12 -22.71 -6.33 -34.74
C LYS A 12 -23.74 -6.87 -35.75
N GLY A 13 -24.55 -7.87 -35.32
CA GLY A 13 -25.89 -8.25 -35.86
C GLY A 13 -25.89 -9.01 -37.20
N GLU A 14 -26.73 -10.00 -37.50
CA GLU A 14 -28.03 -10.49 -36.98
C GLU A 14 -28.34 -11.90 -37.55
N GLU A 15 -29.01 -12.75 -36.73
CA GLU A 15 -30.16 -13.66 -37.00
C GLU A 15 -30.23 -14.56 -38.28
N GLU A 16 -30.71 -15.82 -38.30
CA GLU A 16 -31.53 -16.65 -37.40
C GLU A 16 -31.62 -18.13 -37.89
N ARG A 17 -32.08 -19.03 -36.99
CA ARG A 17 -32.69 -20.40 -37.15
C ARG A 17 -31.77 -21.64 -37.14
N LEU A 18 -32.05 -22.73 -36.40
CA LEU A 18 -32.95 -23.08 -35.29
C LEU A 18 -32.60 -24.56 -34.97
N GLU A 19 -32.23 -24.92 -33.73
CA GLU A 19 -32.55 -26.25 -33.18
C GLU A 19 -32.47 -26.27 -31.65
N LYS A 20 -33.57 -26.66 -31.01
CA LYS A 20 -33.78 -26.69 -29.54
C LYS A 20 -33.10 -27.91 -28.90
N LYS A 21 -32.31 -27.73 -27.83
CA LYS A 21 -32.14 -28.70 -26.72
C LYS A 21 -31.95 -28.00 -25.34
N PRO A 22 -32.38 -28.63 -24.23
CA PRO A 22 -32.77 -27.92 -23.00
C PRO A 22 -31.60 -27.52 -22.08
N ARG A 23 -31.73 -26.35 -21.46
CA ARG A 23 -30.85 -25.81 -20.40
C ARG A 23 -30.81 -26.73 -19.17
N LYS A 24 -29.64 -27.28 -18.84
CA LYS A 24 -29.34 -27.81 -17.49
C LYS A 24 -28.98 -26.65 -16.54
N ARG A 25 -29.99 -26.14 -15.83
CA ARG A 25 -29.84 -25.24 -14.67
C ARG A 25 -29.46 -26.06 -13.42
N ASN A 26 -28.51 -25.52 -12.66
CA ASN A 26 -28.31 -25.66 -11.21
C ASN A 26 -28.27 -27.08 -10.58
N LYS A 27 -27.08 -27.70 -10.59
CA LYS A 27 -26.73 -28.76 -9.61
C LYS A 27 -25.53 -28.43 -8.69
N ILE A 28 -24.78 -27.36 -8.96
CA ILE A 28 -23.60 -26.99 -8.14
C ILE A 28 -24.02 -26.28 -6.83
N GLY A 29 -25.05 -25.42 -6.88
CA GLY A 29 -25.56 -24.75 -5.67
C GLY A 29 -26.30 -25.67 -4.68
N LYS A 30 -26.81 -26.83 -5.12
CA LYS A 30 -27.51 -27.78 -4.23
C LYS A 30 -26.55 -28.64 -3.39
N ALA A 31 -25.32 -28.88 -3.87
CA ALA A 31 -24.32 -29.63 -3.12
C ALA A 31 -23.75 -28.78 -1.96
N LEU A 32 -23.38 -27.52 -2.22
CA LEU A 32 -22.87 -26.60 -1.20
C LEU A 32 -23.92 -26.23 -0.14
N ALA A 33 -25.18 -26.01 -0.56
CA ALA A 33 -26.28 -25.81 0.38
C ALA A 33 -26.56 -27.07 1.21
N SER A 34 -26.44 -28.28 0.62
CA SER A 34 -26.62 -29.54 1.35
C SER A 34 -25.51 -29.78 2.39
N THR A 35 -24.27 -29.39 2.11
CA THR A 35 -23.16 -29.51 3.07
C THR A 35 -23.27 -28.47 4.19
N ALA A 36 -23.68 -27.24 3.87
CA ALA A 36 -23.95 -26.20 4.86
C ALA A 36 -25.16 -26.53 5.74
N ILE A 37 -26.23 -27.09 5.18
CA ILE A 37 -27.40 -27.58 5.94
C ILE A 37 -27.02 -28.79 6.80
N MET A 38 -26.15 -29.69 6.33
CA MET A 38 -25.66 -30.82 7.13
C MET A 38 -24.77 -30.33 8.30
N LEU A 39 -23.94 -29.32 8.08
CA LEU A 39 -23.15 -28.66 9.14
C LEU A 39 -24.03 -27.90 10.14
N MET A 40 -25.06 -27.18 9.67
CA MET A 40 -26.04 -26.55 10.56
C MET A 40 -26.88 -27.58 11.34
N LEU A 41 -27.26 -28.70 10.71
CA LEU A 41 -27.97 -29.78 11.38
C LEU A 41 -27.11 -30.47 12.44
N LEU A 42 -25.81 -30.62 12.18
CA LEU A 42 -24.85 -31.12 13.16
C LEU A 42 -24.70 -30.15 14.33
N VAL A 43 -24.62 -28.84 14.09
CA VAL A 43 -24.60 -27.82 15.15
C VAL A 43 -25.92 -27.77 15.92
N SER A 44 -27.08 -27.99 15.28
CA SER A 44 -28.39 -27.97 15.96
C SER A 44 -28.68 -29.22 16.80
N ILE A 45 -28.01 -30.35 16.56
CA ILE A 45 -28.15 -31.56 17.39
C ILE A 45 -27.43 -31.40 18.75
N TYR A 46 -26.51 -30.44 18.90
CA TYR A 46 -25.79 -30.19 20.16
C TYR A 46 -26.52 -29.30 21.17
N ALA A 47 -27.75 -28.87 20.89
CA ALA A 47 -28.51 -27.97 21.75
C ALA A 47 -29.55 -28.63 22.69
N GLU A 48 -29.75 -29.95 22.66
CA GLU A 48 -30.66 -30.65 23.61
C GLU A 48 -30.11 -32.02 24.05
N PRO A 49 -30.41 -32.49 25.28
CA PRO A 49 -29.82 -33.70 25.84
C PRO A 49 -30.37 -34.98 25.21
N VAL A 50 -29.46 -35.93 25.03
CA VAL A 50 -29.62 -37.27 24.45
C VAL A 50 -30.77 -38.07 25.06
N ALA A 51 -31.82 -38.31 24.26
CA ALA A 51 -32.73 -39.44 24.45
C ALA A 51 -33.45 -39.80 23.14
N ALA A 52 -32.82 -40.70 22.35
CA ALA A 52 -33.44 -41.69 21.44
C ALA A 52 -32.59 -41.92 20.18
N TRP A 53 -31.66 -42.88 20.25
CA TRP A 53 -31.14 -43.54 19.04
C TRP A 53 -31.08 -45.05 19.28
N PRO A 54 -31.83 -45.89 18.53
CA PRO A 54 -31.79 -47.33 18.67
C PRO A 54 -30.67 -47.89 17.78
N GLY A 55 -29.61 -48.44 18.38
CA GLY A 55 -28.47 -48.94 17.60
C GLY A 55 -27.35 -49.63 18.38
N GLU A 56 -27.66 -50.37 19.45
CA GLU A 56 -26.66 -51.12 20.24
C GLU A 56 -25.91 -52.20 19.43
N GLY A 57 -26.44 -52.64 18.29
CA GLY A 57 -25.78 -53.65 17.43
C GLY A 57 -24.58 -53.13 16.62
N LEU A 58 -24.58 -51.84 16.23
CA LEU A 58 -23.50 -51.29 15.40
C LEU A 58 -22.26 -50.99 16.26
N PHE A 59 -22.46 -50.47 17.47
CA PHE A 59 -21.40 -50.07 18.39
C PHE A 59 -20.59 -51.26 18.92
N ASN A 60 -21.21 -52.40 19.21
CA ASN A 60 -20.49 -53.57 19.70
C ASN A 60 -19.59 -54.21 18.62
N SER A 61 -20.02 -54.20 17.35
CA SER A 61 -19.19 -54.69 16.23
C SER A 61 -18.00 -53.78 15.91
N ILE A 62 -18.13 -52.48 16.20
CA ILE A 62 -17.08 -51.47 16.03
C ILE A 62 -16.12 -51.53 17.22
N LYS A 63 -16.63 -51.71 18.44
CA LYS A 63 -15.82 -51.80 19.66
C LYS A 63 -14.89 -53.03 19.65
N GLU A 64 -15.39 -54.19 19.24
CA GLU A 64 -14.58 -55.41 19.10
C GLU A 64 -13.48 -55.29 18.04
N LYS A 65 -13.70 -54.52 16.97
CA LYS A 65 -12.70 -54.29 15.91
C LYS A 65 -11.75 -53.13 16.19
N VAL A 66 -12.12 -52.21 17.07
CA VAL A 66 -11.29 -51.08 17.49
C VAL A 66 -10.32 -51.50 18.59
N ASP A 67 -10.69 -52.42 19.49
CA ASP A 67 -9.77 -52.93 20.52
C ASP A 67 -8.60 -53.73 19.92
N ASP A 68 -8.79 -54.44 18.80
CA ASP A 68 -7.71 -55.14 18.08
C ASP A 68 -6.72 -54.20 17.33
N HIS A 69 -7.06 -52.92 17.19
CA HIS A 69 -6.30 -51.94 16.39
C HIS A 69 -6.06 -50.59 17.08
N ALA A 70 -6.35 -50.50 18.38
CA ALA A 70 -6.34 -49.25 19.16
C ALA A 70 -4.96 -48.56 19.21
N THR A 71 -3.87 -49.31 19.23
CA THR A 71 -2.49 -48.76 19.29
C THR A 71 -2.06 -48.06 18.00
N ALA A 72 -2.63 -48.39 16.85
CA ALA A 72 -2.34 -47.72 15.58
C ALA A 72 -3.19 -46.45 15.36
N ILE A 73 -4.36 -46.37 16.00
CA ILE A 73 -5.33 -45.27 15.82
C ILE A 73 -5.08 -44.15 16.85
N VAL A 74 -4.60 -44.47 18.04
CA VAL A 74 -4.28 -43.48 19.08
C VAL A 74 -3.10 -42.58 18.69
N GLY A 75 -2.15 -43.06 17.87
CA GLY A 75 -1.05 -42.25 17.36
C GLY A 75 -1.47 -41.14 16.39
N ALA A 76 -2.61 -41.30 15.70
CA ALA A 76 -3.13 -40.32 14.74
C ALA A 76 -4.03 -39.25 15.38
N ALA A 77 -4.58 -39.51 16.58
CA ALA A 77 -5.55 -38.63 17.23
C ALA A 77 -4.92 -37.52 18.10
N LEU A 78 -3.60 -37.55 18.33
CA LEU A 78 -2.90 -36.58 19.19
C LEU A 78 -2.42 -35.30 18.47
N ILE A 79 -2.53 -35.22 17.13
CA ILE A 79 -1.99 -34.11 16.33
C ILE A 79 -3.04 -33.01 16.02
N GLY A 80 -4.30 -33.18 16.44
CA GLY A 80 -5.41 -32.36 15.91
C GLY A 80 -6.32 -31.68 16.93
N VAL A 81 -5.84 -31.16 18.07
CA VAL A 81 -6.68 -30.31 18.94
C VAL A 81 -5.94 -29.06 19.40
N GLY A 82 -6.22 -27.96 18.69
CA GLY A 82 -5.82 -26.60 19.03
C GLY A 82 -6.65 -25.57 18.28
N VAL A 83 -7.99 -25.63 18.36
CA VAL A 83 -8.86 -24.52 17.93
C VAL A 83 -9.64 -24.05 19.14
N VAL A 84 -9.18 -22.95 19.75
CA VAL A 84 -9.98 -22.19 20.71
C VAL A 84 -10.89 -21.28 19.91
N ALA A 85 -12.19 -21.44 20.12
CA ALA A 85 -13.22 -20.59 19.56
C ALA A 85 -13.20 -19.20 20.22
N THR A 86 -12.88 -18.16 19.46
CA THR A 86 -13.27 -16.78 19.80
C THR A 86 -14.31 -16.32 18.80
N ALA A 87 -15.57 -16.55 19.16
CA ALA A 87 -16.71 -15.92 18.50
C ALA A 87 -17.05 -14.63 19.26
N THR A 88 -16.94 -13.48 18.60
CA THR A 88 -17.97 -12.43 18.48
C THR A 88 -17.40 -11.17 17.84
N GLY A 89 -18.08 -10.61 16.82
CA GLY A 89 -17.96 -9.19 16.45
C GLY A 89 -17.52 -8.93 15.01
N VAL A 90 -18.49 -8.56 14.19
CA VAL A 90 -18.43 -8.08 12.80
C VAL A 90 -17.19 -7.23 12.48
N GLY A 91 -16.35 -7.65 11.51
CA GLY A 91 -15.38 -6.74 10.88
C GLY A 91 -14.01 -7.24 10.41
N ALA A 92 -13.77 -8.53 10.13
CA ALA A 92 -12.54 -8.95 9.43
C ALA A 92 -12.70 -10.31 8.72
N VAL A 93 -12.84 -10.29 7.39
CA VAL A 93 -12.77 -11.49 6.53
C VAL A 93 -11.42 -11.50 5.83
N VAL A 94 -10.34 -11.71 6.58
CA VAL A 94 -9.02 -12.06 6.04
C VAL A 94 -8.34 -12.97 7.06
N GLY A 95 -8.16 -14.27 6.75
CA GLY A 95 -7.33 -15.17 7.56
C GLY A 95 -7.97 -16.47 8.09
N GLY A 96 -9.19 -16.82 7.70
CA GLY A 96 -9.89 -18.01 8.24
C GLY A 96 -9.51 -19.39 7.64
N TYR A 97 -8.61 -19.46 6.65
CA TYR A 97 -8.36 -20.70 5.90
C TYR A 97 -6.95 -21.32 6.09
N ALA A 98 -6.03 -20.67 6.79
CA ALA A 98 -4.65 -21.15 6.92
C ALA A 98 -4.44 -22.19 8.04
N ILE A 99 -5.31 -22.23 9.06
CA ILE A 99 -5.09 -23.03 10.29
C ILE A 99 -5.39 -24.54 10.08
N ILE A 100 -5.99 -24.95 8.96
CA ILE A 100 -6.39 -26.36 8.72
C ILE A 100 -5.36 -27.16 7.88
N ALA A 101 -4.38 -26.50 7.25
CA ALA A 101 -3.48 -27.19 6.31
C ALA A 101 -2.31 -27.93 6.97
N GLY A 102 -1.62 -27.32 7.95
CA GLY A 102 -0.36 -27.83 8.50
C GLY A 102 -0.47 -29.17 9.25
N ALA A 103 -1.47 -29.33 10.13
CA ALA A 103 -1.60 -30.53 10.97
C ALA A 103 -2.09 -31.78 10.22
N SER A 104 -2.54 -31.66 8.97
CA SER A 104 -3.16 -32.76 8.20
C SER A 104 -2.16 -33.59 7.39
N LEU A 105 -0.92 -33.11 7.19
CA LEU A 105 0.06 -33.75 6.31
C LEU A 105 0.78 -34.94 6.97
N ILE A 106 1.05 -34.88 8.29
CA ILE A 106 1.73 -35.95 9.04
C ILE A 106 0.90 -37.24 9.09
N GLY A 107 -0.44 -37.10 9.15
CA GLY A 107 -1.34 -38.26 9.16
C GLY A 107 -1.41 -38.98 7.81
N ILE A 108 -1.23 -38.25 6.70
CA ILE A 108 -1.51 -38.76 5.36
C ILE A 108 -0.29 -39.46 4.74
N ASP A 109 0.93 -39.00 5.03
CA ASP A 109 2.15 -39.66 4.53
C ASP A 109 2.39 -41.01 5.23
N TYR A 110 2.15 -41.05 6.55
CA TYR A 110 2.15 -42.31 7.32
C TYR A 110 1.03 -43.27 6.88
N LEU A 111 -0.15 -42.74 6.52
CA LEU A 111 -1.24 -43.52 5.94
C LEU A 111 -0.95 -43.96 4.51
N GLY A 112 -0.24 -43.18 3.70
CA GLY A 112 0.15 -43.51 2.32
C GLY A 112 1.11 -44.69 2.28
N HIS A 113 2.19 -44.64 3.05
CA HIS A 113 3.17 -45.73 3.11
C HIS A 113 2.64 -47.02 3.74
N LYS A 114 1.68 -46.95 4.68
CA LYS A 114 0.98 -48.15 5.19
C LYS A 114 -0.18 -48.61 4.30
N ALA A 115 -0.82 -47.71 3.58
CA ALA A 115 -1.86 -48.05 2.60
C ALA A 115 -1.29 -48.84 1.42
N ASP A 116 -0.06 -48.55 0.97
CA ASP A 116 0.61 -49.32 -0.09
C ASP A 116 0.79 -50.81 0.29
N LYS A 117 1.04 -51.10 1.59
CA LYS A 117 1.06 -52.47 2.11
C LYS A 117 -0.33 -53.10 2.28
N TRP A 118 -1.40 -52.31 2.37
CA TRP A 118 -2.77 -52.77 2.62
C TRP A 118 -3.62 -52.91 1.34
N PHE A 119 -3.31 -52.15 0.29
CA PHE A 119 -4.17 -52.03 -0.89
C PHE A 119 -3.57 -52.52 -2.21
N GLY A 120 -2.28 -52.91 -2.24
CA GLY A 120 -1.67 -53.57 -3.40
C GLY A 120 -1.87 -52.83 -4.74
N SER A 121 -1.97 -51.50 -4.71
CA SER A 121 -2.30 -50.65 -5.86
C SER A 121 -1.18 -49.65 -6.05
N SER A 122 -0.53 -49.70 -7.22
CA SER A 122 0.63 -48.90 -7.63
C SER A 122 0.31 -47.45 -8.01
N ASP A 123 -0.88 -46.94 -7.66
CA ASP A 123 -1.27 -45.56 -7.98
C ASP A 123 -1.09 -44.67 -6.73
N THR A 124 0.19 -44.40 -6.46
CA THR A 124 0.64 -43.34 -5.54
C THR A 124 0.11 -42.01 -6.04
N ALA A 125 -0.66 -41.30 -5.21
CA ALA A 125 -1.00 -39.92 -5.49
C ALA A 125 0.31 -39.13 -5.60
N THR A 126 0.61 -38.59 -6.78
CA THR A 126 1.82 -37.80 -7.00
C THR A 126 1.70 -36.49 -6.22
N MET A 127 2.46 -36.39 -5.13
CA MET A 127 2.74 -35.12 -4.50
C MET A 127 3.67 -34.33 -5.43
N THR A 128 3.27 -33.11 -5.78
CA THR A 128 4.06 -32.23 -6.63
C THR A 128 4.25 -30.92 -5.88
N SER A 129 5.47 -30.38 -5.84
CA SER A 129 5.70 -29.02 -5.41
C SER A 129 5.32 -28.05 -6.55
N SER A 130 4.96 -26.81 -6.20
CA SER A 130 4.66 -25.77 -7.20
C SER A 130 5.96 -25.30 -7.88
N LYS A 131 7.07 -25.39 -7.15
CA LYS A 131 8.39 -24.97 -7.57
C LYS A 131 9.44 -25.98 -7.09
N ASN A 132 10.53 -26.07 -7.84
CA ASN A 132 11.71 -26.84 -7.43
C ASN A 132 12.84 -25.87 -7.06
N ALA A 133 13.42 -26.07 -5.88
CA ALA A 133 14.56 -25.32 -5.39
C ALA A 133 15.81 -25.72 -6.15
N THR A 134 16.63 -24.75 -6.52
CA THR A 134 18.01 -25.00 -6.96
C THR A 134 18.95 -24.95 -5.76
N GLU A 135 20.19 -25.43 -5.92
CA GLU A 135 21.24 -25.22 -4.91
C GLU A 135 21.44 -23.74 -4.61
N SER A 136 21.41 -22.87 -5.64
CA SER A 136 21.55 -21.44 -5.45
C SER A 136 20.35 -20.83 -4.69
N ASN A 137 19.15 -21.37 -4.85
CA ASN A 137 18.01 -20.93 -4.05
C ASN A 137 18.25 -21.27 -2.57
N ALA A 138 18.67 -22.50 -2.28
CA ALA A 138 18.93 -22.96 -0.91
C ALA A 138 20.12 -22.24 -0.27
N GLU A 139 21.21 -22.02 -1.01
CA GLU A 139 22.44 -21.40 -0.51
C GLU A 139 22.34 -19.87 -0.50
N ASN A 140 21.95 -19.24 -1.60
CA ASN A 140 22.08 -17.80 -1.81
C ASN A 140 20.74 -17.04 -1.74
N ASP A 141 19.61 -17.75 -1.72
CA ASP A 141 18.26 -17.15 -1.81
C ASP A 141 18.03 -16.36 -3.11
N ASP A 142 18.54 -16.85 -4.24
CA ASP A 142 18.34 -16.22 -5.57
C ASP A 142 16.86 -16.15 -5.99
N ASP A 143 16.00 -16.94 -5.34
CA ASP A 143 14.55 -16.94 -5.50
C ASP A 143 13.84 -15.84 -4.71
N ASN A 144 14.58 -15.01 -3.97
CA ASN A 144 14.04 -13.91 -3.20
C ASN A 144 13.38 -12.86 -4.12
N PRO A 145 12.10 -12.53 -3.92
CA PRO A 145 11.39 -11.59 -4.78
C PRO A 145 12.03 -10.19 -4.80
N ASP A 146 12.67 -9.78 -3.70
CA ASP A 146 13.33 -8.49 -3.59
C ASP A 146 14.73 -8.45 -4.22
N ALA A 147 15.34 -9.61 -4.52
CA ALA A 147 16.65 -9.66 -5.19
C ALA A 147 16.59 -9.04 -6.60
N SER A 148 15.45 -9.18 -7.28
CA SER A 148 15.21 -8.59 -8.60
C SER A 148 15.16 -7.06 -8.60
N LYS A 149 15.01 -6.43 -7.42
CA LYS A 149 14.92 -4.97 -7.25
C LYS A 149 16.27 -4.33 -6.95
N LEU A 150 17.30 -5.14 -6.70
CA LEU A 150 18.65 -4.67 -6.41
C LEU A 150 19.25 -3.97 -7.63
N THR A 151 19.90 -2.83 -7.41
CA THR A 151 20.60 -2.07 -8.45
C THR A 151 21.94 -1.54 -7.95
N ASP A 152 22.91 -1.47 -8.86
CA ASP A 152 24.17 -0.76 -8.64
C ASP A 152 24.03 0.75 -8.88
N ASP A 153 23.08 1.15 -9.73
CA ASP A 153 22.83 2.55 -10.10
C ASP A 153 21.53 3.05 -9.46
N ALA A 154 21.67 3.65 -8.27
CA ALA A 154 20.57 4.29 -7.56
C ALA A 154 20.01 5.51 -8.30
N ASN A 155 20.80 6.17 -9.16
CA ASN A 155 20.41 7.42 -9.81
C ASN A 155 19.45 7.14 -10.96
N GLN A 156 19.82 6.20 -11.83
CA GLN A 156 18.95 5.80 -12.94
C GLN A 156 17.63 5.24 -12.44
N ALA A 157 17.66 4.34 -11.44
CA ALA A 157 16.46 3.78 -10.84
C ALA A 157 15.61 4.86 -10.16
N GLY A 158 16.26 5.80 -9.47
CA GLY A 158 15.60 6.93 -8.83
C GLY A 158 14.91 7.88 -9.80
N TYR A 159 15.57 8.24 -10.91
CA TYR A 159 14.97 9.08 -11.95
C TYR A 159 13.78 8.39 -12.64
N LYS A 160 13.86 7.08 -12.88
CA LYS A 160 12.72 6.29 -13.38
C LYS A 160 11.53 6.36 -12.41
N ALA A 161 11.79 6.20 -11.11
CA ALA A 161 10.77 6.29 -10.08
C ALA A 161 10.18 7.71 -9.94
N VAL A 162 11.01 8.76 -10.06
CA VAL A 162 10.53 10.15 -10.11
C VAL A 162 9.62 10.36 -11.32
N ALA A 163 9.99 9.87 -12.49
CA ALA A 163 9.18 9.99 -13.70
C ALA A 163 7.85 9.22 -13.57
N GLU A 164 7.85 8.03 -12.98
CA GLU A 164 6.64 7.27 -12.70
C GLU A 164 5.71 8.03 -11.73
N LEU A 165 6.26 8.53 -10.62
CA LEU A 165 5.50 9.22 -9.60
C LEU A 165 4.92 10.55 -10.12
N THR A 166 5.73 11.36 -10.80
CA THR A 166 5.25 12.63 -11.40
C THR A 166 4.18 12.39 -12.46
N ALA A 167 4.28 11.31 -13.25
CA ALA A 167 3.22 10.93 -14.19
C ALA A 167 1.89 10.59 -13.49
N LYS A 168 1.93 9.92 -12.32
CA LYS A 168 0.73 9.61 -11.51
C LYS A 168 0.13 10.86 -10.85
N LEU A 169 0.95 11.87 -10.59
CA LEU A 169 0.54 13.12 -9.93
C LEU A 169 0.03 14.19 -10.90
N ARG A 170 0.08 13.93 -12.21
CA ARG A 170 -0.43 14.84 -13.23
C ARG A 170 -1.93 15.10 -13.01
N SER A 171 -2.32 16.36 -13.09
CA SER A 171 -3.70 16.81 -12.96
C SER A 171 -4.07 17.75 -14.10
N ASP A 172 -5.32 17.68 -14.56
CA ASP A 172 -5.87 18.55 -15.59
C ASP A 172 -6.68 19.68 -14.93
N PHE A 173 -6.82 20.82 -15.62
CA PHE A 173 -7.70 21.90 -15.14
C PHE A 173 -9.17 21.57 -15.34
N ILE A 174 -9.95 21.85 -14.30
CA ILE A 174 -11.41 21.76 -14.33
C ILE A 174 -12.02 23.02 -13.72
N GLN A 175 -13.28 23.26 -14.07
CA GLN A 175 -14.01 24.39 -13.54
C GLN A 175 -14.49 24.08 -12.11
N TYR A 176 -14.16 24.95 -11.17
CA TYR A 176 -14.58 24.87 -9.77
C TYR A 176 -15.85 25.66 -9.48
N GLY A 177 -16.14 26.69 -10.29
CA GLY A 177 -17.33 27.52 -10.13
C GLY A 177 -17.52 28.52 -11.25
N SER A 178 -18.70 29.13 -11.31
CA SER A 178 -18.97 30.31 -12.13
C SER A 178 -20.02 31.21 -11.49
N SER A 179 -19.94 32.49 -11.83
CA SER A 179 -20.92 33.51 -11.45
C SER A 179 -21.09 34.51 -12.58
N SER A 180 -22.22 35.21 -12.62
CA SER A 180 -22.49 36.30 -13.56
C SER A 180 -23.21 37.45 -12.86
N TYR A 181 -22.86 38.67 -13.23
CA TYR A 181 -23.46 39.88 -12.68
C TYR A 181 -24.24 40.63 -13.75
N GLY A 182 -25.55 40.80 -13.55
CA GLY A 182 -26.42 41.62 -14.39
C GLY A 182 -26.47 41.24 -15.87
N GLY A 183 -25.86 40.12 -16.26
CA GLY A 183 -25.61 39.78 -17.66
C GLY A 183 -24.55 40.63 -18.35
N ASP A 184 -23.72 41.42 -17.65
CA ASP A 184 -22.68 42.28 -18.26
C ASP A 184 -21.28 41.64 -18.20
N LEU A 185 -20.98 40.90 -17.12
CA LEU A 185 -19.70 40.22 -16.89
C LEU A 185 -19.95 38.86 -16.24
N SER A 186 -19.26 37.82 -16.71
CA SER A 186 -19.21 36.51 -16.06
C SER A 186 -17.79 36.17 -15.63
N ALA A 187 -17.68 35.39 -14.55
CA ALA A 187 -16.43 34.83 -14.05
C ALA A 187 -16.53 33.31 -13.98
N GLU A 188 -15.51 32.62 -14.46
CA GLU A 188 -15.32 31.18 -14.30
C GLU A 188 -14.03 30.94 -13.51
N ILE A 189 -14.10 30.13 -12.46
CA ILE A 189 -12.97 29.77 -11.62
C ILE A 189 -12.53 28.37 -11.99
N TRP A 190 -11.24 28.19 -12.27
CA TRP A 190 -10.63 26.93 -12.68
C TRP A 190 -9.45 26.57 -11.78
N GLY A 191 -9.27 25.29 -11.51
CA GLY A 191 -8.16 24.74 -10.73
C GLY A 191 -7.88 23.29 -11.11
N PRO A 192 -6.89 22.63 -10.48
CA PRO A 192 -6.54 21.24 -10.81
C PRO A 192 -7.64 20.27 -10.40
N SER A 193 -7.83 19.20 -11.16
CA SER A 193 -8.74 18.11 -10.81
C SER A 193 -8.35 17.37 -9.52
N SER A 194 -7.05 17.38 -9.20
CA SER A 194 -6.45 16.68 -8.06
C SER A 194 -5.32 17.52 -7.45
N ILE A 195 -5.36 17.66 -6.13
CA ILE A 195 -4.35 18.31 -5.30
C ILE A 195 -3.95 17.30 -4.21
N TYR A 196 -2.68 16.94 -4.12
CA TYR A 196 -2.22 15.92 -3.17
C TYR A 196 -1.66 16.57 -1.90
N GLY A 197 -2.39 16.37 -0.79
CA GLY A 197 -2.04 16.89 0.53
C GLY A 197 -2.07 18.42 0.63
N PHE A 198 -1.09 18.99 1.33
CA PHE A 198 -1.00 20.44 1.61
C PHE A 198 -0.25 21.21 0.50
N SER A 199 -0.56 20.88 -0.75
CA SER A 199 0.06 21.51 -1.91
C SER A 199 -0.49 22.91 -2.21
N ALA A 200 0.40 23.80 -2.66
CA ALA A 200 -0.02 24.98 -3.41
C ALA A 200 -0.50 24.54 -4.79
N PHE A 201 -1.42 25.26 -5.41
CA PHE A 201 -2.00 24.90 -6.70
C PHE A 201 -2.23 26.12 -7.58
N PRO A 202 -2.13 25.98 -8.92
CA PRO A 202 -2.46 27.07 -9.82
C PRO A 202 -3.97 27.25 -9.90
N ALA A 203 -4.44 28.49 -9.97
CA ALA A 203 -5.83 28.84 -10.16
C ALA A 203 -5.97 29.84 -11.31
N GLN A 204 -7.03 29.68 -12.10
CA GLN A 204 -7.36 30.61 -13.17
C GLN A 204 -8.75 31.19 -12.99
N VAL A 205 -8.88 32.46 -13.34
CA VAL A 205 -10.15 33.16 -13.45
C VAL A 205 -10.31 33.63 -14.88
N ARG A 206 -11.32 33.13 -15.57
CA ARG A 206 -11.72 33.66 -16.87
C ARG A 206 -12.85 34.65 -16.65
N LEU A 207 -12.60 35.91 -17.03
CA LEU A 207 -13.61 36.95 -17.07
C LEU A 207 -14.09 37.13 -18.51
N THR A 208 -15.40 37.09 -18.73
CA THR A 208 -16.00 37.26 -20.06
C THR A 208 -17.00 38.40 -20.04
N ALA A 209 -16.75 39.43 -20.86
CA ALA A 209 -17.71 40.50 -21.08
C ALA A 209 -18.82 39.99 -22.00
N SER A 210 -20.07 40.20 -21.61
CA SER A 210 -21.20 39.73 -22.40
C SER A 210 -21.28 40.40 -23.76
N GLU A 211 -21.89 39.70 -24.72
CA GLU A 211 -22.19 40.32 -26.02
C GLU A 211 -23.17 41.48 -25.84
N SER A 212 -22.94 42.55 -26.61
CA SER A 212 -23.76 43.76 -26.61
C SER A 212 -24.07 44.14 -28.05
N PRO A 213 -25.33 44.52 -28.36
CA PRO A 213 -25.68 45.01 -29.69
C PRO A 213 -24.96 46.32 -30.04
N ILE A 214 -24.50 47.06 -29.03
CA ILE A 214 -23.67 48.25 -29.20
C ILE A 214 -22.21 47.84 -28.94
N PRO A 215 -21.34 47.86 -29.97
CA PRO A 215 -19.95 47.38 -29.85
C PRO A 215 -19.08 48.26 -28.95
N PHE A 216 -19.52 49.48 -28.66
CA PHE A 216 -18.80 50.44 -27.83
C PHE A 216 -19.10 50.33 -26.33
N ASN A 217 -20.05 49.48 -25.92
CA ASN A 217 -20.33 49.21 -24.51
C ASN A 217 -19.26 48.28 -23.92
N VAL A 218 -18.02 48.78 -23.89
CA VAL A 218 -16.86 48.06 -23.37
C VAL A 218 -16.86 48.04 -21.84
N VAL A 219 -16.21 47.03 -21.26
CA VAL A 219 -16.04 46.89 -19.82
C VAL A 219 -14.59 47.19 -19.44
N HIS A 220 -14.40 48.16 -18.56
CA HIS A 220 -13.11 48.50 -17.95
C HIS A 220 -12.97 47.75 -16.63
N LEU A 221 -11.96 46.89 -16.52
CA LEU A 221 -11.62 46.20 -15.28
C LEU A 221 -10.80 47.15 -14.41
N LEU A 222 -11.16 47.26 -13.13
CA LEU A 222 -10.47 48.14 -12.17
C LEU A 222 -9.68 47.32 -11.15
N ASP A 223 -10.36 46.39 -10.48
CA ASP A 223 -9.73 45.53 -9.47
C ASP A 223 -10.25 44.10 -9.62
N ILE A 224 -9.33 43.15 -9.61
CA ILE A 224 -9.63 41.72 -9.60
C ILE A 224 -8.90 41.14 -8.41
N THR A 225 -9.64 40.66 -7.42
CA THR A 225 -9.08 40.09 -6.19
C THR A 225 -9.49 38.63 -6.08
N ILE A 226 -8.52 37.74 -5.90
CA ILE A 226 -8.73 36.31 -5.67
C ILE A 226 -8.04 35.87 -4.38
N TYR A 227 -8.70 35.02 -3.59
CA TYR A 227 -8.15 34.45 -2.35
C TYR A 227 -8.81 33.13 -2.00
N VAL A 228 -8.18 32.38 -1.09
CA VAL A 228 -8.78 31.21 -0.43
C VAL A 228 -9.46 31.67 0.85
N ILE A 229 -10.66 31.16 1.14
CA ILE A 229 -11.34 31.33 2.43
C ILE A 229 -11.55 29.96 3.07
N ASP A 230 -11.31 29.85 4.37
CA ASP A 230 -11.70 28.65 5.13
C ASP A 230 -13.15 28.74 5.63
N LYS A 231 -13.64 27.64 6.21
CA LYS A 231 -14.97 27.57 6.84
C LYS A 231 -15.20 28.58 7.97
N ASP A 232 -14.12 29.09 8.58
CA ASP A 232 -14.15 30.00 9.72
C ASP A 232 -14.09 31.47 9.27
N GLY A 233 -13.98 31.73 7.96
CA GLY A 233 -13.96 33.04 7.34
C GLY A 233 -12.58 33.67 7.21
N ASN A 234 -11.51 32.94 7.52
CA ASN A 234 -10.14 33.44 7.39
C ASN A 234 -9.72 33.43 5.92
N LYS A 235 -9.14 34.55 5.47
CA LYS A 235 -8.67 34.72 4.09
C LYS A 235 -7.18 34.44 3.98
N TYR A 236 -6.79 33.69 2.96
CA TYR A 236 -5.41 33.29 2.70
C TYR A 236 -5.01 33.63 1.26
N TRP A 237 -3.72 33.96 1.09
CA TRP A 237 -3.07 34.08 -0.22
C TRP A 237 -3.73 35.05 -1.20
N THR A 238 -4.28 36.16 -0.71
CA THR A 238 -4.93 37.18 -1.53
C THR A 238 -4.01 37.69 -2.64
N ARG A 239 -4.50 37.73 -3.87
CA ARG A 239 -3.86 38.34 -5.04
C ARG A 239 -4.81 39.36 -5.63
N THR A 240 -4.31 40.57 -5.86
CA THR A 240 -5.09 41.66 -6.47
C THR A 240 -4.38 42.20 -7.71
N TRP A 241 -5.07 42.25 -8.84
CA TRP A 241 -4.67 43.01 -10.02
C TRP A 241 -5.46 44.31 -10.05
N SER A 242 -4.75 45.44 -10.04
CA SER A 242 -5.35 46.78 -10.04
C SER A 242 -4.96 47.53 -11.30
N TYR A 243 -5.92 48.24 -11.89
CA TYR A 243 -5.81 48.95 -13.15
C TYR A 243 -6.45 50.33 -13.04
N ASN A 244 -5.87 51.31 -13.73
CA ASN A 244 -6.56 52.57 -13.98
C ASN A 244 -7.61 52.40 -15.09
N LEU A 245 -8.59 53.30 -15.10
CA LEU A 245 -9.64 53.32 -16.12
C LEU A 245 -9.03 53.38 -17.54
N GLY A 246 -9.31 52.36 -18.35
CA GLY A 246 -8.83 52.27 -19.73
C GLY A 246 -7.59 51.40 -19.94
N GLU A 247 -6.91 50.95 -18.87
CA GLU A 247 -5.72 50.09 -19.00
C GLU A 247 -6.08 48.63 -19.32
N ALA A 248 -7.13 48.11 -18.69
CA ALA A 248 -7.65 46.76 -18.93
C ALA A 248 -9.10 46.86 -19.43
N VAL A 249 -9.30 46.64 -20.73
CA VAL A 249 -10.60 46.79 -21.40
C VAL A 249 -11.01 45.50 -22.10
N LEU A 250 -12.24 45.07 -21.87
CA LEU A 250 -12.89 43.97 -22.57
C LEU A 250 -13.95 44.52 -23.52
N ASN A 251 -13.81 44.23 -24.81
CA ASN A 251 -14.87 44.47 -25.77
C ASN A 251 -16.03 43.47 -25.55
N PRO A 252 -17.26 43.78 -26.01
CA PRO A 252 -18.35 42.83 -25.93
C PRO A 252 -18.00 41.46 -26.54
N GLY A 253 -18.27 40.38 -25.81
CA GLY A 253 -17.93 39.00 -26.20
C GLY A 253 -16.46 38.59 -25.97
N GLN A 254 -15.60 39.52 -25.52
CA GLN A 254 -14.19 39.24 -25.25
C GLN A 254 -14.00 38.61 -23.85
N SER A 255 -12.99 37.75 -23.72
CA SER A 255 -12.54 37.21 -22.44
C SER A 255 -11.09 37.56 -22.12
N ALA A 256 -10.78 37.62 -20.82
CA ALA A 256 -9.44 37.68 -20.27
C ALA A 256 -9.25 36.57 -19.23
N VAL A 257 -8.03 36.04 -19.14
CA VAL A 257 -7.68 34.97 -18.19
C VAL A 257 -6.60 35.48 -17.25
N TYR A 258 -6.88 35.39 -15.96
CA TYR A 258 -5.98 35.73 -14.87
C TYR A 258 -5.51 34.45 -14.21
N THR A 259 -4.20 34.27 -14.06
CA THR A 259 -3.62 33.06 -13.46
C THR A 259 -2.85 33.45 -12.20
N THR A 260 -3.01 32.67 -11.13
CA THR A 260 -2.33 32.86 -9.85
C THR A 260 -1.99 31.52 -9.22
N VAL A 261 -1.30 31.55 -8.07
CA VAL A 261 -1.06 30.39 -7.22
C VAL A 261 -1.73 30.62 -5.86
N LEU A 262 -2.44 29.60 -5.38
CA LEU A 262 -3.15 29.57 -4.11
C LEU A 262 -2.74 28.33 -3.30
N LYS A 263 -3.18 28.23 -2.05
CA LYS A 263 -2.98 27.04 -1.19
C LYS A 263 -4.10 26.96 -0.16
N GLY A 264 -4.55 25.76 0.16
CA GLY A 264 -5.50 25.53 1.26
C GLY A 264 -4.90 25.85 2.64
N PRO A 265 -5.72 25.87 3.70
CA PRO A 265 -5.24 26.02 5.08
C PRO A 265 -4.29 24.88 5.48
N ASP A 266 -3.23 25.22 6.21
CA ASP A 266 -2.19 24.28 6.62
C ASP A 266 -1.85 24.44 8.11
N PRO A 267 -2.38 23.57 8.98
CA PRO A 267 -2.18 23.66 10.43
C PRO A 267 -0.80 23.18 10.90
N LEU A 268 -0.06 22.43 10.08
CA LEU A 268 1.23 21.84 10.47
C LEU A 268 2.43 22.70 10.06
N LEU A 269 2.24 23.65 9.16
CA LEU A 269 3.28 24.48 8.56
C LEU A 269 4.39 24.92 9.53
N TYR A 270 4.03 25.54 10.67
CA TYR A 270 5.01 26.05 11.64
C TYR A 270 5.73 24.95 12.42
N GLN A 271 5.04 23.85 12.72
CA GLN A 271 5.63 22.71 13.41
C GLN A 271 6.65 22.00 12.51
N ILE A 272 6.32 21.85 11.22
CA ILE A 272 7.24 21.28 10.22
C ILE A 272 8.42 22.20 9.98
N LYS A 273 8.19 23.52 9.86
CA LYS A 273 9.30 24.47 9.76
C LYS A 273 10.26 24.34 10.95
N ASN A 274 9.73 24.30 12.16
CA ASN A 274 10.55 24.12 13.36
C ASN A 274 11.31 22.79 13.37
N ALA A 275 10.69 21.70 12.90
CA ALA A 275 11.36 20.41 12.75
C ALA A 275 12.49 20.44 11.72
N VAL A 276 12.31 21.14 10.59
CA VAL A 276 13.36 21.34 9.58
C VAL A 276 14.49 22.22 10.13
N ASP A 277 14.18 23.27 10.88
CA ASP A 277 15.19 24.18 11.44
C ASP A 277 16.01 23.51 12.56
N THR A 278 15.35 22.77 13.46
CA THR A 278 15.95 22.27 14.71
C THR A 278 16.36 20.79 14.65
N GLY A 279 15.75 20.00 13.77
CA GLY A 279 15.85 18.54 13.75
C GLY A 279 15.07 17.83 14.85
N GLN A 280 14.33 18.56 15.70
CA GLN A 280 13.58 17.96 16.79
C GLN A 280 12.20 17.49 16.28
N ILE A 281 11.97 16.18 16.34
CA ILE A 281 10.70 15.54 15.99
C ILE A 281 10.25 14.70 17.17
N SER A 282 9.18 15.12 17.83
CA SER A 282 8.52 14.34 18.89
C SER A 282 7.58 13.30 18.28
N ARG A 283 7.23 12.27 19.06
CA ARG A 283 6.21 11.28 18.65
C ARG A 283 4.86 11.94 18.32
N ASP A 284 4.45 12.95 19.09
CA ASP A 284 3.23 13.71 18.82
C ASP A 284 3.26 14.43 17.45
N LEU A 285 4.38 15.07 17.10
CA LEU A 285 4.51 15.69 15.76
C LEU A 285 4.54 14.62 14.66
N TYR A 286 5.26 13.53 14.88
CA TYR A 286 5.31 12.40 13.95
C TYR A 286 3.91 11.85 13.66
N ASP A 287 3.11 11.58 14.69
CA ASP A 287 1.75 11.07 14.54
C ASP A 287 0.83 12.12 13.87
N LYS A 288 1.00 13.42 14.17
CA LYS A 288 0.23 14.50 13.53
C LYS A 288 0.50 14.61 12.04
N ILE A 289 1.74 14.44 11.58
CA ILE A 289 2.11 14.51 10.15
C ILE A 289 1.23 13.59 9.32
N TRP A 290 0.95 12.41 9.83
CA TRP A 290 0.27 11.35 9.09
C TRP A 290 -1.24 11.34 9.23
N ASN A 291 -1.77 11.95 10.28
CA ASN A 291 -3.19 11.91 10.64
C ASN A 291 -3.92 13.25 10.41
N THR A 292 -3.20 14.31 10.10
CA THR A 292 -3.82 15.62 9.85
C THR A 292 -4.37 15.71 8.42
N SER A 293 -5.64 16.08 8.30
CA SER A 293 -6.30 16.33 7.01
C SER A 293 -6.32 17.81 6.65
N THR A 294 -6.52 18.12 5.37
CA THR A 294 -6.81 19.48 4.92
C THR A 294 -8.17 19.93 5.43
N SER A 295 -8.24 21.21 5.82
CA SER A 295 -9.51 21.85 6.19
C SER A 295 -10.31 22.20 4.94
N GLU A 296 -11.64 22.25 5.05
CA GLU A 296 -12.51 22.75 3.98
C GLU A 296 -12.20 24.21 3.64
N PHE A 297 -12.18 24.52 2.36
CA PHE A 297 -11.93 25.86 1.84
C PHE A 297 -12.60 26.06 0.48
N GLU A 298 -12.83 27.33 0.13
CA GLU A 298 -13.29 27.76 -1.19
C GLU A 298 -12.42 28.89 -1.75
N ILE A 299 -12.46 29.08 -3.06
CA ILE A 299 -11.79 30.16 -3.78
C ILE A 299 -12.83 31.24 -4.07
N HIS A 300 -12.56 32.45 -3.60
CA HIS A 300 -13.38 33.62 -3.88
C HIS A 300 -12.69 34.56 -4.86
N VAL A 301 -13.50 35.14 -5.74
CA VAL A 301 -13.10 36.17 -6.69
C VAL A 301 -14.03 37.36 -6.54
N HIS A 302 -13.46 38.54 -6.34
CA HIS A 302 -14.16 39.81 -6.35
C HIS A 302 -13.63 40.67 -7.49
N VAL A 303 -14.53 41.15 -8.36
CA VAL A 303 -14.20 42.00 -9.50
C VAL A 303 -14.96 43.31 -9.41
N THR A 304 -14.22 44.42 -9.38
CA THR A 304 -14.76 45.76 -9.59
C THR A 304 -14.45 46.22 -11.00
N ALA A 305 -15.46 46.66 -11.74
CA ALA A 305 -15.35 47.10 -13.12
C ALA A 305 -16.33 48.24 -13.43
N LYS A 306 -16.18 48.88 -14.59
CA LYS A 306 -17.10 49.88 -15.12
C LYS A 306 -17.43 49.62 -16.57
N ARG A 307 -18.70 49.61 -16.94
CA ARG A 307 -19.13 49.50 -18.33
C ARG A 307 -19.43 50.88 -18.91
N GLU A 308 -18.99 51.13 -20.14
CA GLU A 308 -19.47 52.28 -20.90
C GLU A 308 -20.91 52.06 -21.35
N ALA A 309 -21.78 53.03 -21.10
CA ALA A 309 -23.12 53.06 -21.65
C ALA A 309 -23.19 54.09 -22.77
N TRP A 310 -23.44 53.62 -24.00
CA TRP A 310 -23.66 54.47 -25.16
C TRP A 310 -25.14 54.47 -25.54
N LYS A 311 -25.64 55.63 -25.98
CA LYS A 311 -27.03 55.80 -26.43
C LYS A 311 -27.09 56.37 -27.84
N GLY A 312 -28.12 55.99 -28.58
CA GLY A 312 -28.38 56.56 -29.90
C GLY A 312 -28.61 58.07 -29.82
N TYR A 313 -28.00 58.82 -30.74
CA TYR A 313 -28.15 60.26 -30.87
C TYR A 313 -28.92 60.56 -32.16
N PRO A 314 -30.25 60.72 -32.09
CA PRO A 314 -31.12 60.78 -33.27
C PRO A 314 -30.94 62.03 -34.13
N ASN A 315 -30.27 63.06 -33.61
CA ASN A 315 -30.06 64.33 -34.31
C ASN A 315 -28.84 64.33 -35.24
N ALA A 316 -27.99 63.30 -35.19
CA ALA A 316 -26.90 63.12 -36.16
C ALA A 316 -27.36 62.16 -37.26
N THR A 317 -27.56 62.70 -38.46
CA THR A 317 -28.07 61.94 -39.62
C THR A 317 -26.97 61.46 -40.57
N THR A 318 -25.76 61.95 -40.39
CA THR A 318 -24.57 61.54 -41.15
C THR A 318 -23.40 61.21 -40.21
N GLU A 319 -22.41 60.48 -40.73
CA GLU A 319 -21.18 60.19 -39.98
C GLU A 319 -20.44 61.48 -39.57
N SER A 320 -20.47 62.51 -40.41
CA SER A 320 -19.87 63.83 -40.11
C SER A 320 -20.59 64.52 -38.95
N ASP A 321 -21.92 64.47 -38.90
CA ASP A 321 -22.70 65.02 -37.77
C ASP A 321 -22.37 64.29 -36.47
N CYS A 322 -22.13 62.98 -36.56
CA CYS A 322 -21.81 62.14 -35.42
C CYS A 322 -20.42 62.47 -34.86
N GLN A 323 -19.42 62.62 -35.72
CA GLN A 323 -18.07 63.02 -35.31
C GLN A 323 -18.07 64.42 -34.67
N ALA A 324 -18.91 65.34 -35.13
CA ALA A 324 -19.03 66.69 -34.56
C ALA A 324 -19.50 66.72 -33.10
N VAL A 325 -20.20 65.67 -32.64
CA VAL A 325 -20.62 65.49 -31.24
C VAL A 325 -19.74 64.50 -30.48
N ASN A 326 -18.56 64.16 -31.00
CA ASN A 326 -17.67 63.11 -30.49
C ASN A 326 -18.37 61.74 -30.36
N GLY A 327 -19.37 61.49 -31.21
CA GLY A 327 -20.08 60.22 -31.30
C GLY A 327 -19.35 59.21 -32.18
N LYS A 328 -19.78 57.96 -32.10
CA LYS A 328 -19.31 56.84 -32.91
C LYS A 328 -20.44 56.38 -33.84
N TRP A 329 -20.19 56.41 -35.14
CA TRP A 329 -21.15 55.97 -36.15
C TRP A 329 -21.10 54.45 -36.32
N TYR A 330 -22.23 53.76 -36.23
CA TYR A 330 -22.31 52.31 -36.36
C TYR A 330 -23.69 51.88 -36.86
N ASN A 331 -23.73 50.97 -37.84
CA ASN A 331 -24.96 50.41 -38.43
C ASN A 331 -26.02 51.47 -38.82
N GLY A 332 -25.59 52.64 -39.30
CA GLY A 332 -26.48 53.71 -39.75
C GLY A 332 -27.02 54.60 -38.64
N GLU A 333 -26.53 54.46 -37.41
CA GLU A 333 -26.91 55.28 -36.26
C GLU A 333 -25.66 55.92 -35.61
N CYS A 334 -25.85 57.13 -35.05
CA CYS A 334 -24.83 57.76 -34.24
C CYS A 334 -24.99 57.38 -32.76
N TYR A 335 -23.92 56.95 -32.11
CA TYR A 335 -23.91 56.67 -30.67
C TYR A 335 -23.06 57.70 -29.93
N VAL A 336 -23.56 58.23 -28.83
CA VAL A 336 -22.79 59.12 -27.94
C VAL A 336 -22.65 58.50 -26.56
N PHE A 337 -21.52 58.76 -25.91
CA PHE A 337 -21.26 58.31 -24.56
C PHE A 337 -22.27 58.96 -23.60
N ASP A 338 -22.91 58.15 -22.75
CA ASP A 338 -23.85 58.61 -21.75
C ASP A 338 -23.20 58.68 -20.37
N LYS A 339 -22.74 57.53 -19.86
CA LYS A 339 -22.16 57.38 -18.52
C LYS A 339 -21.40 56.07 -18.36
N TYR A 340 -20.67 55.97 -17.26
CA TYR A 340 -20.20 54.70 -16.72
C TYR A 340 -21.25 54.06 -15.82
N ILE A 341 -21.33 52.73 -15.86
CA ILE A 341 -22.13 51.90 -14.95
C ILE A 341 -21.16 51.03 -14.16
N ASP A 342 -21.17 51.17 -12.83
CA ASP A 342 -20.32 50.37 -11.96
C ASP A 342 -20.80 48.91 -11.89
N ILE A 343 -19.85 47.98 -11.94
CA ILE A 343 -20.04 46.53 -11.87
C ILE A 343 -19.25 46.02 -10.66
N SER A 344 -19.93 45.25 -9.81
CA SER A 344 -19.31 44.51 -8.70
C SER A 344 -19.75 43.06 -8.82
N LEU A 345 -18.82 42.19 -9.21
CA LEU A 345 -19.06 40.76 -9.40
C LEU A 345 -18.34 39.98 -8.31
N ASP A 346 -19.09 39.16 -7.60
CA ASP A 346 -18.58 38.16 -6.65
C ASP A 346 -18.81 36.76 -7.24
N ALA A 347 -17.74 35.96 -7.27
CA ALA A 347 -17.77 34.56 -7.68
C ALA A 347 -17.09 33.69 -6.62
N GLU A 348 -17.59 32.48 -6.46
CA GLU A 348 -17.09 31.51 -5.50
C GLU A 348 -17.03 30.13 -6.17
N SER A 349 -16.05 29.32 -5.78
CA SER A 349 -16.03 27.90 -6.15
C SER A 349 -17.11 27.12 -5.39
N THR A 350 -17.35 25.87 -5.80
CA THR A 350 -18.21 24.95 -5.05
C THR A 350 -17.46 23.67 -4.75
N SER A 351 -17.22 23.40 -3.47
CA SER A 351 -16.47 22.22 -3.01
C SER A 351 -15.04 22.14 -3.55
N ALA A 352 -14.31 23.26 -3.69
CA ALA A 352 -12.93 23.26 -4.17
C ALA A 352 -12.03 22.29 -3.39
N TRP A 353 -12.22 22.21 -2.07
CA TRP A 353 -11.49 21.30 -1.18
C TRP A 353 -11.65 19.81 -1.52
N LYS A 354 -12.72 19.39 -2.21
CA LYS A 354 -12.92 17.98 -2.60
C LYS A 354 -11.95 17.50 -3.67
N HIS A 355 -11.26 18.43 -4.33
CA HIS A 355 -10.16 18.10 -5.23
C HIS A 355 -8.87 17.79 -4.46
N VAL A 356 -8.83 17.99 -3.13
CA VAL A 356 -7.72 17.55 -2.31
C VAL A 356 -7.86 16.07 -1.95
N THR A 357 -6.85 15.29 -2.28
CA THR A 357 -6.74 13.87 -1.91
C THR A 357 -5.55 13.66 -0.98
N GLY A 358 -5.65 12.67 -0.09
CA GLY A 358 -4.53 12.24 0.73
C GLY A 358 -3.35 11.78 -0.14
N SER A 359 -2.14 12.13 0.26
CA SER A 359 -0.91 11.80 -0.47
C SER A 359 -0.54 10.31 -0.42
N ALA A 360 -1.14 9.53 0.49
CA ALA A 360 -0.80 8.13 0.71
C ALA A 360 -1.36 7.16 -0.35
N ASP A 361 -2.47 7.49 -1.01
CA ASP A 361 -3.22 6.53 -1.85
C ASP A 361 -2.70 6.44 -3.31
N VAL A 362 -1.94 7.43 -3.78
CA VAL A 362 -1.53 7.53 -5.21
C VAL A 362 -0.04 7.30 -5.43
N ALA A 363 0.77 7.39 -4.38
CA ALA A 363 2.23 7.50 -4.48
C ALA A 363 3.00 6.18 -4.39
N THR A 364 2.44 5.08 -4.91
CA THR A 364 3.15 3.80 -5.00
C THR A 364 4.07 3.80 -6.22
N ILE A 365 5.24 3.18 -6.11
CA ILE A 365 6.21 2.99 -7.20
C ILE A 365 6.18 1.51 -7.59
N SER A 366 6.10 1.16 -8.87
CA SER A 366 5.84 -0.24 -9.27
C SER A 366 6.91 -1.22 -8.76
N ASP A 367 8.18 -0.80 -8.76
CA ASP A 367 9.33 -1.60 -8.34
C ASP A 367 9.79 -1.31 -6.89
N GLY A 368 9.01 -0.55 -6.11
CA GLY A 368 9.42 -0.13 -4.77
C GLY A 368 9.42 -1.27 -3.74
N MET A 369 10.48 -1.35 -2.93
CA MET A 369 10.63 -2.30 -1.83
C MET A 369 9.97 -1.80 -0.54
N TYR A 370 9.55 -2.75 0.31
CA TYR A 370 9.12 -2.53 1.70
C TYR A 370 10.08 -3.28 2.65
N GLY A 371 10.25 -2.80 3.87
CA GLY A 371 10.94 -3.50 4.95
C GLY A 371 12.46 -3.53 4.81
N THR A 372 13.03 -4.73 4.88
CA THR A 372 14.46 -4.99 4.73
C THR A 372 14.61 -6.42 4.23
N LEU A 373 15.70 -6.72 3.54
CA LEU A 373 16.13 -8.09 3.33
C LEU A 373 16.50 -8.76 4.67
N PRO A 374 16.44 -10.10 4.74
CA PRO A 374 16.86 -10.86 5.92
C PRO A 374 18.30 -10.56 6.31
N ILE A 375 18.59 -10.57 7.62
CA ILE A 375 19.90 -10.25 8.19
C ILE A 375 21.10 -10.98 7.57
N LYS A 376 20.91 -12.19 7.02
CA LYS A 376 21.99 -12.93 6.35
C LYS A 376 22.61 -12.18 5.15
N PHE A 377 21.83 -11.32 4.49
CA PHE A 377 22.30 -10.53 3.36
C PHE A 377 23.30 -9.42 3.78
N LEU A 378 23.48 -9.18 5.09
CA LEU A 378 24.47 -8.24 5.60
C LEU A 378 25.91 -8.62 5.20
N GLN A 379 26.18 -9.91 5.00
CA GLN A 379 27.50 -10.45 4.65
C GLN A 379 27.66 -10.77 3.16
N THR A 380 26.69 -10.38 2.32
CA THR A 380 26.71 -10.64 0.88
C THR A 380 26.84 -9.34 0.08
N ASP A 381 27.11 -9.46 -1.22
CA ASP A 381 27.20 -8.31 -2.13
C ASP A 381 25.92 -7.47 -2.15
N ALA A 382 24.76 -8.06 -1.81
CA ALA A 382 23.48 -7.37 -1.73
C ALA A 382 23.50 -6.19 -0.74
N ALA A 383 24.27 -6.27 0.36
CA ALA A 383 24.40 -5.18 1.33
C ALA A 383 24.98 -3.89 0.72
N SER A 384 25.78 -4.02 -0.35
CA SER A 384 26.40 -2.90 -1.05
C SER A 384 25.52 -2.29 -2.17
N LYS A 385 24.43 -2.98 -2.53
CA LYS A 385 23.50 -2.56 -3.58
C LYS A 385 22.50 -1.54 -3.05
N TRP A 386 21.70 -1.00 -3.96
CA TRP A 386 20.59 -0.09 -3.67
C TRP A 386 19.26 -0.70 -4.07
N VAL A 387 18.19 -0.24 -3.43
CA VAL A 387 16.80 -0.44 -3.86
C VAL A 387 16.03 0.86 -3.74
N ILE A 388 15.04 1.03 -4.62
CA ILE A 388 14.06 2.11 -4.44
C ILE A 388 13.04 1.64 -3.41
N TYR A 389 12.85 2.43 -2.36
CA TYR A 389 11.84 2.15 -1.34
C TYR A 389 10.52 2.82 -1.67
N GLN A 390 9.44 2.10 -1.36
CA GLN A 390 8.13 2.73 -1.22
C GLN A 390 8.20 3.76 -0.10
N SER A 391 7.55 4.89 -0.29
CA SER A 391 7.56 5.95 0.72
C SER A 391 6.13 6.34 1.06
N ARG A 392 5.89 6.61 2.34
CA ARG A 392 4.67 7.25 2.79
C ARG A 392 4.88 8.76 2.69
N TYR A 393 3.91 9.46 2.12
CA TYR A 393 4.00 10.91 1.88
C TYR A 393 2.96 11.68 2.67
N ALA A 394 3.34 12.86 3.16
CA ALA A 394 2.46 13.87 3.74
C ALA A 394 2.94 15.26 3.35
N GLY A 395 2.03 16.18 3.10
CA GLY A 395 2.38 17.54 2.66
C GLY A 395 2.15 17.75 1.17
N ALA A 396 3.05 18.47 0.52
CA ALA A 396 2.86 19.14 -0.75
C ALA A 396 3.29 18.29 -1.97
N LEU A 397 2.78 17.07 -2.04
CA LEU A 397 3.22 16.07 -3.02
C LEU A 397 2.95 16.48 -4.47
N SER A 398 1.93 17.32 -4.74
CA SER A 398 1.71 17.84 -6.10
C SER A 398 2.77 18.82 -6.55
N ASN A 399 3.52 19.46 -5.63
CA ASN A 399 4.49 20.50 -5.99
C ASN A 399 5.86 19.92 -6.31
N PHE A 400 6.31 18.95 -5.53
CA PHE A 400 7.58 18.26 -5.70
C PHE A 400 7.51 16.88 -5.05
N VAL A 401 8.43 16.00 -5.44
CA VAL A 401 8.48 14.61 -4.99
C VAL A 401 9.83 14.29 -4.36
N VAL A 402 9.84 13.31 -3.46
CA VAL A 402 11.06 12.79 -2.83
C VAL A 402 11.06 11.27 -2.97
N VAL A 403 11.94 10.73 -3.81
CA VAL A 403 12.14 9.28 -3.93
C VAL A 403 13.33 8.88 -3.07
N THR A 404 13.22 7.75 -2.37
CA THR A 404 14.30 7.25 -1.54
C THR A 404 14.91 5.99 -2.16
N ALA A 405 16.20 6.05 -2.47
CA ALA A 405 17.02 4.87 -2.68
C ALA A 405 17.79 4.58 -1.39
N ALA A 406 17.85 3.33 -0.95
CA ALA A 406 18.63 2.96 0.23
C ALA A 406 19.25 1.56 0.11
N SER A 407 20.19 1.25 1.00
CA SER A 407 20.68 -0.10 1.21
C SER A 407 19.50 -1.05 1.51
N PRO A 408 19.47 -2.27 0.95
CA PRO A 408 18.34 -3.18 1.12
C PRO A 408 18.32 -3.89 2.49
N VAL A 409 19.41 -3.79 3.27
CA VAL A 409 19.57 -4.47 4.56
C VAL A 409 19.67 -3.42 5.67
N HIS A 410 18.79 -3.52 6.67
CA HIS A 410 18.76 -2.64 7.83
C HIS A 410 18.72 -3.45 9.12
N VAL A 411 19.82 -3.41 9.88
CA VAL A 411 20.00 -4.22 11.10
C VAL A 411 20.62 -3.36 12.19
N LEU A 412 20.19 -3.53 13.45
CA LEU A 412 20.87 -2.89 14.58
C LEU A 412 22.38 -3.23 14.60
N ASN A 413 23.20 -2.25 14.98
CA ASN A 413 24.66 -2.20 14.89
C ASN A 413 25.24 -2.27 13.47
N ALA A 414 24.41 -2.21 12.42
CA ALA A 414 24.87 -2.07 11.04
C ALA A 414 24.70 -0.64 10.53
N THR A 415 25.37 -0.37 9.41
CA THR A 415 25.27 0.91 8.70
C THR A 415 24.46 0.71 7.42
N ALA A 416 23.56 1.63 7.13
CA ALA A 416 22.81 1.69 5.88
C ALA A 416 23.01 3.05 5.20
N ASN A 417 23.07 3.04 3.88
CA ASN A 417 23.16 4.27 3.09
C ASN A 417 21.79 4.61 2.51
N TYR A 418 21.51 5.91 2.47
CA TYR A 418 20.31 6.52 1.90
C TYR A 418 20.73 7.55 0.86
N LYS A 419 19.91 7.67 -0.19
CA LYS A 419 19.97 8.73 -1.18
C LYS A 419 18.55 9.21 -1.43
N PHE A 420 18.27 10.42 -0.99
CA PHE A 420 17.01 11.09 -1.24
C PHE A 420 17.11 11.89 -2.54
N ILE A 421 16.17 11.64 -3.44
CA ILE A 421 16.14 12.21 -4.79
C ILE A 421 14.92 13.12 -4.84
N ILE A 422 15.17 14.43 -4.80
CA ILE A 422 14.14 15.45 -4.78
C ILE A 422 13.99 16.03 -6.18
N ALA A 423 12.78 16.10 -6.69
CA ALA A 423 12.50 16.69 -7.99
C ALA A 423 11.24 17.55 -7.95
N PRO A 424 11.20 18.68 -8.68
CA PRO A 424 9.95 19.42 -8.88
C PRO A 424 8.96 18.55 -9.65
N ASN A 425 7.66 18.71 -9.41
CA ASN A 425 6.66 18.07 -10.26
C ASN A 425 6.51 18.90 -11.55
N PRO A 426 6.99 18.39 -12.71
CA PRO A 426 7.04 19.17 -13.93
C PRO A 426 5.64 19.61 -14.35
N ASP A 427 5.54 20.84 -14.85
CA ASP A 427 4.32 21.41 -15.43
C ASP A 427 3.10 21.52 -14.50
N TYR A 428 3.21 21.15 -13.22
CA TYR A 428 2.06 21.16 -12.31
C TYR A 428 1.47 22.56 -12.12
N PHE A 429 2.31 23.59 -12.07
CA PHE A 429 1.85 24.97 -11.93
C PHE A 429 1.38 25.59 -13.25
N ASN A 430 1.57 24.94 -14.41
CA ASN A 430 1.23 25.56 -15.69
C ASN A 430 -0.24 26.01 -15.70
N PRO A 431 -0.54 27.22 -16.18
CA PRO A 431 0.36 28.14 -16.87
C PRO A 431 1.10 29.14 -15.96
N ALA A 432 1.02 29.02 -14.63
CA ALA A 432 1.90 29.73 -13.71
C ALA A 432 3.32 29.12 -13.73
N ASN A 433 4.33 29.95 -13.44
CA ASN A 433 5.73 29.51 -13.38
C ASN A 433 6.44 30.09 -12.14
N PRO A 434 6.04 29.69 -10.92
CA PRO A 434 6.67 30.17 -9.70
C PRO A 434 8.07 29.57 -9.51
N THR A 435 8.94 30.25 -8.76
CA THR A 435 10.21 29.68 -8.31
C THR A 435 10.04 28.94 -6.98
N ILE A 436 10.78 27.83 -6.80
CA ILE A 436 10.78 27.04 -5.57
C ILE A 436 12.19 27.12 -4.97
N THR A 437 12.35 27.88 -3.89
CA THR A 437 13.58 27.95 -3.09
C THR A 437 13.41 27.18 -1.78
N ASP A 438 14.49 26.89 -1.02
CA ASP A 438 14.60 26.85 0.47
C ASP A 438 15.31 25.61 1.06
N ASP A 439 15.13 25.34 2.36
CA ASP A 439 15.82 24.40 3.26
C ASP A 439 15.29 22.94 3.22
N PHE A 440 16.17 21.98 3.54
CA PHE A 440 15.81 20.58 3.74
C PHE A 440 16.47 19.98 4.99
N ARG A 441 15.87 18.91 5.50
CA ARG A 441 16.46 18.04 6.51
C ARG A 441 16.07 16.59 6.29
N PHE A 442 17.05 15.71 6.22
CA PHE A 442 16.86 14.26 6.31
C PHE A 442 17.34 13.79 7.67
N VAL A 443 16.54 12.97 8.34
CA VAL A 443 16.79 12.53 9.71
C VAL A 443 16.49 11.03 9.85
N ILE A 444 17.35 10.37 10.60
CA ILE A 444 17.14 9.04 11.15
C ILE A 444 16.63 9.23 12.57
N LEU A 445 15.45 8.69 12.84
CA LEU A 445 14.75 8.77 14.11
C LEU A 445 14.91 7.46 14.86
N ARG A 446 15.58 7.48 16.00
CA ARG A 446 15.65 6.33 16.89
C ARG A 446 14.33 6.22 17.65
N VAL A 447 13.77 5.03 17.65
CA VAL A 447 12.57 4.69 18.43
C VAL A 447 13.00 3.92 19.67
N LEU A 448 12.53 4.39 20.82
CA LEU A 448 12.77 3.80 22.12
C LEU A 448 11.62 2.86 22.50
N ASN A 449 11.89 1.90 23.39
CA ASN A 449 10.86 1.06 23.99
C ASN A 449 9.82 1.94 24.69
N GLY A 450 8.56 1.79 24.31
CA GLY A 450 7.46 2.68 24.75
C GLY A 450 7.08 3.76 23.73
N GLY A 451 7.68 3.77 22.54
CA GLY A 451 7.28 4.60 21.40
C GLY A 451 7.88 6.00 21.36
N GLY A 452 8.75 6.34 22.32
CA GLY A 452 9.49 7.62 22.31
C GLY A 452 10.41 7.71 21.08
N ILE A 453 10.56 8.91 20.52
CA ILE A 453 11.40 9.15 19.35
C ILE A 453 12.44 10.22 19.65
N GLU A 454 13.69 9.98 19.22
CA GLU A 454 14.77 10.95 19.27
C GLU A 454 15.57 10.98 17.95
N PRO A 455 16.10 12.14 17.52
CA PRO A 455 16.96 12.21 16.34
C PRO A 455 18.30 11.50 16.59
N ALA A 456 18.77 10.72 15.63
CA ALA A 456 20.05 10.02 15.65
C ALA A 456 21.03 10.64 14.63
N ASP A 457 20.95 10.20 13.37
CA ASP A 457 21.74 10.74 12.27
C ASP A 457 20.93 11.76 11.47
N GLN A 458 21.56 12.81 10.96
CA GLN A 458 20.86 13.81 10.16
C GLN A 458 21.79 14.54 9.19
N VAL A 459 21.20 15.00 8.09
CA VAL A 459 21.82 15.93 7.15
C VAL A 459 20.83 17.06 6.86
N THR A 460 21.32 18.29 6.79
CA THR A 460 20.53 19.47 6.50
C THR A 460 21.30 20.39 5.57
N GLY A 461 20.58 21.19 4.81
CA GLY A 461 21.16 22.16 3.92
C GLY A 461 20.07 22.93 3.17
N GLN A 462 20.51 23.64 2.15
CA GLN A 462 19.64 24.40 1.26
C GLN A 462 19.49 23.65 -0.05
N LEU A 463 18.25 23.48 -0.48
CA LEU A 463 17.96 23.04 -1.84
C LEU A 463 18.34 24.13 -2.83
N GLY A 464 18.19 25.41 -2.50
CA GLY A 464 18.25 26.49 -3.49
C GLY A 464 17.11 26.36 -4.49
N ASP A 465 17.25 26.89 -5.71
CA ASP A 465 16.21 26.79 -6.73
C ASP A 465 16.03 25.33 -7.20
N LEU A 466 14.85 24.75 -6.97
CA LEU A 466 14.49 23.39 -7.37
C LEU A 466 14.03 23.36 -8.84
N THR A 467 14.92 23.74 -9.77
CA THR A 467 14.66 23.67 -11.22
C THR A 467 15.04 22.32 -11.83
N THR A 468 15.90 21.57 -11.17
CA THR A 468 16.35 20.23 -11.57
C THR A 468 16.27 19.27 -10.39
N THR A 469 16.31 17.98 -10.69
CA THR A 469 16.45 16.92 -9.68
C THR A 469 17.74 17.10 -8.87
N LYS A 470 17.67 16.88 -7.56
CA LYS A 470 18.79 16.94 -6.62
C LYS A 470 18.90 15.65 -5.82
N GLU A 471 20.13 15.24 -5.54
CA GLU A 471 20.43 14.02 -4.81
C GLU A 471 21.11 14.38 -3.48
N MET A 472 20.60 13.83 -2.38
CA MET A 472 21.10 14.10 -1.04
C MET A 472 21.41 12.78 -0.33
N PRO A 473 22.69 12.47 -0.08
CA PRO A 473 23.08 11.26 0.63
C PRO A 473 22.93 11.42 2.14
N LEU A 474 22.61 10.32 2.82
CA LEU A 474 22.60 10.19 4.27
C LEU A 474 23.11 8.79 4.63
N THR A 475 24.04 8.71 5.58
CA THR A 475 24.49 7.42 6.12
C THR A 475 23.94 7.28 7.53
N ALA A 476 23.25 6.17 7.79
CA ALA A 476 22.63 5.84 9.06
C ALA A 476 23.42 4.74 9.75
N HIS A 477 23.80 4.93 11.01
CA HIS A 477 24.35 3.87 11.84
C HIS A 477 23.38 3.52 12.96
N TYR A 478 22.83 2.30 12.91
CA TYR A 478 21.77 1.88 13.82
C TYR A 478 22.29 1.39 15.17
N THR A 479 22.93 2.27 15.94
CA THR A 479 23.51 1.93 17.26
C THR A 479 22.51 1.20 18.16
N ASP A 480 22.86 -0.01 18.57
CA ASP A 480 22.12 -0.77 19.57
C ASP A 480 22.50 -0.29 20.97
N ALA A 481 21.51 0.14 21.74
CA ALA A 481 21.68 0.57 23.12
C ALA A 481 20.48 0.10 23.96
N PRO A 482 20.64 -0.07 25.29
CA PRO A 482 19.53 -0.46 26.16
C PRO A 482 18.34 0.48 26.00
N GLY A 483 17.18 -0.07 25.65
CA GLY A 483 15.96 0.70 25.43
C GLY A 483 15.71 1.12 23.98
N VAL A 484 16.62 0.85 23.04
CA VAL A 484 16.39 1.08 21.60
C VAL A 484 15.56 -0.05 21.01
N LEU A 485 14.48 0.31 20.31
CA LEU A 485 13.58 -0.62 19.65
C LEU A 485 13.95 -0.83 18.18
N THR A 486 14.02 0.27 17.44
CA THR A 486 14.24 0.35 15.98
C THR A 486 14.56 1.79 15.56
N TYR A 487 14.61 2.03 14.25
CA TYR A 487 14.83 3.35 13.66
C TYR A 487 13.90 3.59 12.47
N HIS A 488 13.44 4.83 12.29
CA HIS A 488 12.76 5.30 11.08
C HIS A 488 13.68 6.26 10.33
N ALA A 489 13.49 6.36 9.02
CA ALA A 489 14.12 7.39 8.20
C ALA A 489 13.05 8.35 7.71
N LEU A 490 13.32 9.65 7.76
CA LEU A 490 12.36 10.69 7.39
C LEU A 490 13.05 11.77 6.57
N GLY A 491 12.51 12.08 5.40
CA GLY A 491 12.90 13.24 4.62
C GLY A 491 11.91 14.37 4.75
N LEU A 492 12.35 15.50 5.27
CA LEU A 492 11.55 16.72 5.42
C LEU A 492 12.12 17.79 4.50
N ALA A 493 11.25 18.39 3.70
CA ALA A 493 11.56 19.56 2.90
C ALA A 493 10.54 20.65 3.22
N TYR A 494 11.02 21.88 3.40
CA TYR A 494 10.19 23.06 3.56
C TYR A 494 10.62 24.04 2.47
N VAL A 495 9.72 24.36 1.55
CA VAL A 495 10.02 25.19 0.38
C VAL A 495 9.03 26.32 0.19
N ASN A 496 9.50 27.40 -0.39
CA ASN A 496 8.68 28.57 -0.70
C ASN A 496 8.39 28.62 -2.20
N VAL A 497 7.10 28.59 -2.55
CA VAL A 497 6.60 28.86 -3.90
C VAL A 497 6.44 30.37 -4.03
N VAL A 498 7.31 31.01 -4.82
CA VAL A 498 7.28 32.46 -5.03
C VAL A 498 6.35 32.79 -6.19
N ARG A 499 5.25 33.47 -5.88
CA ARG A 499 4.23 33.89 -6.84
C ARG A 499 4.68 35.13 -7.62
N ASP A 500 4.02 35.42 -8.75
CA ASP A 500 4.33 36.52 -9.66
C ASP A 500 4.36 37.91 -8.99
N ASP A 501 3.57 38.11 -7.93
CA ASP A 501 3.52 39.33 -7.12
C ASP A 501 4.58 39.38 -5.99
N GLY A 502 5.48 38.40 -5.94
CA GLY A 502 6.52 38.28 -4.90
C GLY A 502 6.03 37.65 -3.60
N THR A 503 4.75 37.26 -3.49
CA THR A 503 4.23 36.55 -2.32
C THR A 503 4.91 35.19 -2.20
N LYS A 504 5.42 34.86 -1.02
CA LYS A 504 6.02 33.55 -0.71
C LYS A 504 4.98 32.64 -0.07
N ILE A 505 4.60 31.58 -0.76
CA ILE A 505 3.65 30.57 -0.28
C ILE A 505 4.47 29.35 0.18
N PRO A 506 4.60 29.13 1.49
CA PRO A 506 5.38 28.03 2.02
C PRO A 506 4.61 26.71 1.89
N VAL A 507 5.30 25.67 1.47
CA VAL A 507 4.81 24.31 1.33
C VAL A 507 5.85 23.37 1.93
N TRP A 508 5.42 22.20 2.41
CA TRP A 508 6.32 21.23 3.02
C TRP A 508 5.99 19.84 2.53
N LEU A 509 6.98 18.95 2.49
CA LEU A 509 6.78 17.54 2.17
C LEU A 509 7.57 16.70 3.17
N VAL A 510 6.91 15.67 3.68
CA VAL A 510 7.51 14.60 4.45
C VAL A 510 7.40 13.31 3.66
N ALA A 511 8.53 12.64 3.45
CA ALA A 511 8.62 11.33 2.82
C ALA A 511 9.30 10.35 3.78
N GLU A 512 8.59 9.29 4.16
CA GLU A 512 9.09 8.22 5.02
C GLU A 512 9.28 6.96 4.18
N PRO A 513 10.53 6.59 3.79
CA PRO A 513 10.79 5.29 3.20
C PRO A 513 10.31 4.20 4.15
N GLN A 514 9.54 3.25 3.61
CA GLN A 514 8.94 2.14 4.34
C GLN A 514 9.97 1.04 4.61
N ILE A 515 11.04 1.41 5.31
CA ILE A 515 12.08 0.51 5.79
C ILE A 515 11.64 -0.20 7.06
N SER A 516 12.34 -1.26 7.41
CA SER A 516 12.24 -1.89 8.72
C SER A 516 13.64 -2.22 9.22
N VAL A 517 14.00 -1.79 10.43
CA VAL A 517 15.27 -2.19 11.05
C VAL A 517 15.07 -3.45 11.89
N GLN A 518 15.81 -4.51 11.57
CA GLN A 518 15.77 -5.79 12.27
C GLN A 518 16.75 -5.84 13.43
N GLN A 519 16.47 -6.71 14.39
CA GLN A 519 17.46 -7.11 15.39
C GLN A 519 18.60 -7.90 14.76
N ASN A 520 19.79 -7.74 15.32
CA ASN A 520 20.91 -8.60 15.02
C ASN A 520 20.77 -9.93 15.79
N VAL A 521 19.92 -10.81 15.28
CA VAL A 521 19.64 -12.13 15.85
C VAL A 521 20.49 -13.20 15.17
N ILE A 522 20.72 -14.33 15.83
CA ILE A 522 21.42 -15.45 15.20
C ILE A 522 20.49 -16.09 14.16
N VAL A 523 21.01 -16.33 12.95
CA VAL A 523 20.35 -17.16 11.93
C VAL A 523 20.71 -18.62 12.22
N ALA A 524 19.71 -19.46 12.49
CA ALA A 524 19.91 -20.87 12.74
C ALA A 524 20.26 -21.58 11.43
N VAL A 525 19.45 -21.44 10.38
CA VAL A 525 19.66 -22.05 9.04
C VAL A 525 20.57 -21.15 8.20
N ALA A 526 21.80 -20.92 8.69
CA ALA A 526 22.80 -20.10 8.02
C ALA A 526 23.33 -20.76 6.74
N ASP A 527 23.71 -19.94 5.75
CA ASP A 527 24.17 -20.42 4.43
C ASP A 527 25.34 -21.40 4.54
N THR A 528 26.26 -21.20 5.48
CA THR A 528 27.38 -22.11 5.73
C THR A 528 26.94 -23.49 6.22
N GLU A 529 25.87 -23.57 7.02
CA GLU A 529 25.33 -24.85 7.47
C GLU A 529 24.51 -25.53 6.37
N VAL A 530 23.81 -24.75 5.55
CA VAL A 530 23.11 -25.24 4.35
C VAL A 530 24.09 -25.85 3.35
N GLN A 531 25.20 -25.16 3.05
CA GLN A 531 26.25 -25.67 2.17
C GLN A 531 26.87 -26.98 2.68
N LYS A 532 27.14 -27.06 3.99
CA LYS A 532 27.61 -28.31 4.63
C LYS A 532 26.58 -29.43 4.48
N LEU A 533 25.30 -29.13 4.72
CA LEU A 533 24.20 -30.08 4.57
C LEU A 533 24.09 -30.64 3.15
N ILE A 534 24.14 -29.75 2.14
CA ILE A 534 24.11 -30.14 0.72
C ILE A 534 25.32 -31.01 0.37
N ALA A 535 26.52 -30.64 0.81
CA ALA A 535 27.74 -31.42 0.57
C ALA A 535 27.68 -32.80 1.24
N SER A 536 27.27 -32.87 2.51
CA SER A 536 27.12 -34.14 3.25
C SER A 536 26.07 -35.05 2.61
N PHE A 537 24.94 -34.48 2.14
CA PHE A 537 23.92 -35.25 1.42
C PHE A 537 24.46 -35.84 0.12
N LYS A 538 25.15 -35.04 -0.72
CA LYS A 538 25.78 -35.51 -1.96
C LYS A 538 26.82 -36.61 -1.71
N ASN A 539 27.53 -36.54 -0.59
CA ASN A 539 28.53 -37.53 -0.19
C ASN A 539 27.92 -38.78 0.48
N ASN A 540 26.59 -38.88 0.57
CA ASN A 540 25.86 -39.94 1.28
C ASN A 540 26.24 -40.08 2.78
N ASP A 541 26.73 -39.01 3.41
CA ASP A 541 27.04 -38.97 4.84
C ASP A 541 25.78 -38.63 5.66
N ARG A 542 24.89 -39.62 5.80
CA ARG A 542 23.60 -39.44 6.49
C ARG A 542 23.75 -39.09 7.96
N THR A 543 24.80 -39.58 8.62
CA THR A 543 25.08 -39.25 10.04
C THR A 543 25.45 -37.77 10.19
N ALA A 544 26.26 -37.21 9.28
CA ALA A 544 26.56 -35.78 9.30
C ALA A 544 25.32 -34.91 8.98
N VAL A 545 24.47 -35.35 8.05
CA VAL A 545 23.19 -34.67 7.72
C VAL A 545 22.27 -34.63 8.95
N GLU A 546 22.05 -35.78 9.59
CA GLU A 546 21.22 -35.88 10.80
C GLU A 546 21.77 -35.02 11.95
N GLY A 547 23.09 -35.07 12.19
CA GLY A 547 23.75 -34.28 13.23
C GLY A 547 23.59 -32.77 13.01
N THR A 548 23.76 -32.30 11.76
CA THR A 548 23.61 -30.88 11.42
C THR A 548 22.15 -30.43 11.57
N ILE A 549 21.19 -31.23 11.07
CA ILE A 549 19.75 -30.94 11.23
C ILE A 549 19.36 -30.82 12.70
N GLN A 550 19.84 -31.71 13.59
CA GLN A 550 19.54 -31.60 15.02
C GLN A 550 20.07 -30.31 15.64
N SER A 551 21.26 -29.86 15.23
CA SER A 551 21.82 -28.57 15.67
C SER A 551 20.95 -27.40 15.19
N LEU A 552 20.47 -27.43 13.94
CA LEU A 552 19.58 -26.40 13.40
C LEU A 552 18.24 -26.36 14.16
N ILE A 553 17.65 -27.53 14.45
CA ILE A 553 16.42 -27.65 15.22
C ILE A 553 16.58 -27.04 16.62
N GLN A 554 17.70 -27.27 17.29
CA GLN A 554 17.98 -26.67 18.61
C GLN A 554 18.03 -25.14 18.51
N GLY A 555 18.63 -24.59 17.46
CA GLY A 555 18.63 -23.14 17.19
C GLY A 555 17.21 -22.57 17.01
N LEU A 556 16.35 -23.27 16.28
CA LEU A 556 14.94 -22.89 16.09
C LEU A 556 14.12 -23.01 17.39
N GLN A 557 14.36 -24.03 18.21
CA GLN A 557 13.71 -24.18 19.52
C GLN A 557 14.00 -23.01 20.46
N GLN A 558 15.23 -22.47 20.43
CA GLN A 558 15.56 -21.26 21.18
C GLN A 558 14.75 -20.05 20.69
N LYS A 559 14.58 -19.90 19.36
CA LYS A 559 13.75 -18.83 18.79
C LYS A 559 12.27 -18.97 19.14
N ILE A 560 11.76 -20.20 19.23
CA ILE A 560 10.39 -20.47 19.71
C ILE A 560 10.23 -20.00 21.14
N GLN A 561 11.18 -20.28 22.03
CA GLN A 561 11.13 -19.81 23.43
C GLN A 561 11.06 -18.28 23.50
N ASP A 562 11.88 -17.58 22.72
CA ASP A 562 11.83 -16.11 22.67
C ASP A 562 10.47 -15.59 22.17
N ALA A 563 9.86 -16.27 21.20
CA ALA A 563 8.55 -15.92 20.66
C ALA A 563 7.41 -16.23 21.65
N GLU A 564 7.50 -17.31 22.42
CA GLU A 564 6.58 -17.64 23.51
C GLU A 564 6.62 -16.57 24.61
N ASP A 565 7.80 -16.07 24.96
CA ASP A 565 7.96 -14.98 25.91
C ASP A 565 7.28 -13.69 25.42
N LEU A 566 7.38 -13.38 24.12
CA LEU A 566 6.67 -12.26 23.50
C LEU A 566 5.15 -12.48 23.51
N LEU A 567 4.69 -13.69 23.21
CA LEU A 567 3.27 -14.05 23.25
C LEU A 567 2.68 -13.89 24.65
N GLN A 568 3.40 -14.34 25.68
CA GLN A 568 2.98 -14.18 27.07
C GLN A 568 2.89 -12.70 27.47
N LYS A 569 3.88 -11.89 27.08
CA LYS A 569 3.84 -10.42 27.29
C LYS A 569 2.67 -9.77 26.56
N ALA A 570 2.41 -10.15 25.31
CA ALA A 570 1.29 -9.64 24.52
C ALA A 570 -0.06 -9.93 25.17
N LYS A 571 -0.27 -11.18 25.61
CA LYS A 571 -1.47 -11.59 26.35
C LYS A 571 -1.61 -10.83 27.66
N GLY A 572 -0.52 -10.67 28.41
CA GLY A 572 -0.51 -9.90 29.66
C GLY A 572 -0.86 -8.43 29.48
N MET A 573 -0.53 -7.85 28.33
CA MET A 573 -0.83 -6.45 27.99
C MET A 573 -2.14 -6.26 27.21
N GLY A 574 -2.82 -7.34 26.82
CA GLY A 574 -4.02 -7.28 25.96
C GLY A 574 -3.75 -6.73 24.55
N ASN A 575 -2.52 -6.90 24.02
CA ASN A 575 -2.17 -6.44 22.68
C ASN A 575 -2.42 -7.55 21.65
N GLU A 576 -3.62 -7.54 21.06
CA GLU A 576 -4.08 -8.57 20.11
C GLU A 576 -3.16 -8.71 18.88
N GLN A 577 -2.63 -7.60 18.38
CA GLN A 577 -1.79 -7.62 17.18
C GLN A 577 -0.42 -8.24 17.47
N ALA A 578 0.18 -7.90 18.61
CA ALA A 578 1.41 -8.53 19.08
C ALA A 578 1.21 -10.02 19.36
N GLU A 579 0.08 -10.41 19.94
CA GLU A 579 -0.27 -11.82 20.18
C GLU A 579 -0.34 -12.60 18.86
N LYS A 580 -1.06 -12.04 17.88
CA LYS A 580 -1.17 -12.65 16.54
C LYS A 580 0.19 -12.86 15.90
N TRP A 581 1.06 -11.85 15.93
CA TRP A 581 2.39 -11.94 15.31
C TRP A 581 3.35 -12.84 16.08
N ALA A 582 3.29 -12.87 17.42
CA ALA A 582 4.09 -13.79 18.20
C ALA A 582 3.68 -15.26 17.95
N GLN A 583 2.37 -15.52 17.84
CA GLN A 583 1.87 -16.86 17.48
C GLN A 583 2.31 -17.25 16.06
N ALA A 584 2.20 -16.34 15.10
CA ALA A 584 2.67 -16.60 13.73
C ALA A 584 4.17 -16.94 13.72
N ALA A 585 5.01 -16.26 14.49
CA ALA A 585 6.43 -16.60 14.59
C ALA A 585 6.65 -18.03 15.11
N ILE A 586 5.92 -18.45 16.14
CA ILE A 586 5.98 -19.81 16.69
C ILE A 586 5.57 -20.84 15.63
N ASP A 587 4.49 -20.58 14.90
CA ASP A 587 3.97 -21.48 13.88
C ASP A 587 4.97 -21.65 12.72
N GLU A 588 5.58 -20.56 12.27
CA GLU A 588 6.61 -20.57 11.21
C GLU A 588 7.87 -21.33 11.65
N TYR A 589 8.38 -21.10 12.87
CA TYR A 589 9.54 -21.84 13.38
C TYR A 589 9.25 -23.34 13.57
N ASN A 590 8.03 -23.71 14.02
CA ASN A 590 7.63 -25.10 14.09
C ASN A 590 7.56 -25.75 12.71
N THR A 591 7.05 -25.03 11.71
CA THR A 591 7.00 -25.49 10.32
C THR A 591 8.41 -25.68 9.76
N ALA A 592 9.33 -24.75 10.03
CA ALA A 592 10.74 -24.90 9.67
C ALA A 592 11.39 -26.16 10.31
N ILE A 593 11.09 -26.45 11.57
CA ILE A 593 11.55 -27.69 12.23
C ILE A 593 10.98 -28.93 11.55
N GLU A 594 9.71 -28.92 11.17
CA GLU A 594 9.08 -30.02 10.43
C GLU A 594 9.76 -30.25 9.08
N ASP A 595 10.05 -29.19 8.34
CA ASP A 595 10.72 -29.27 7.05
C ASP A 595 12.16 -29.75 7.17
N LEU A 596 12.90 -29.32 8.19
CA LEU A 596 14.23 -29.88 8.48
C LEU A 596 14.17 -31.38 8.78
N LYS A 597 13.16 -31.84 9.53
CA LYS A 597 12.95 -33.28 9.79
C LYS A 597 12.66 -34.04 8.49
N LYS A 598 11.81 -33.50 7.61
CA LYS A 598 11.51 -34.08 6.29
C LYS A 598 12.75 -34.10 5.40
N ALA A 599 13.57 -33.04 5.41
CA ALA A 599 14.82 -32.98 4.68
C ALA A 599 15.78 -34.10 5.13
N GLY A 600 15.91 -34.34 6.43
CA GLY A 600 16.76 -35.42 6.96
C GLY A 600 16.32 -36.82 6.51
N GLN A 601 15.03 -36.99 6.21
CA GLN A 601 14.43 -38.23 5.75
C GLN A 601 14.34 -38.35 4.23
N ALA A 602 14.73 -37.32 3.48
CA ALA A 602 14.60 -37.30 2.03
C ALA A 602 15.64 -38.22 1.37
N ASP A 603 15.17 -39.11 0.50
CA ASP A 603 16.03 -39.95 -0.34
C ASP A 603 16.36 -39.27 -1.67
N ASP A 604 15.43 -38.46 -2.19
CA ASP A 604 15.61 -37.68 -3.41
C ASP A 604 16.29 -36.33 -3.14
N TYR A 605 17.24 -35.99 -4.01
CA TYR A 605 18.02 -34.76 -3.87
C TYR A 605 17.18 -33.50 -4.07
N GLN A 606 16.21 -33.52 -4.99
CA GLN A 606 15.34 -32.37 -5.23
C GLN A 606 14.38 -32.16 -4.05
N GLN A 607 13.84 -33.24 -3.48
CA GLN A 607 13.03 -33.18 -2.27
C GLN A 607 13.84 -32.64 -1.08
N PHE A 608 15.09 -33.09 -0.91
CA PHE A 608 16.00 -32.55 0.10
C PHE A 608 16.19 -31.03 -0.06
N LEU A 609 16.51 -30.55 -1.26
CA LEU A 609 16.69 -29.13 -1.54
C LEU A 609 15.40 -28.31 -1.32
N ASN A 610 14.25 -28.84 -1.74
CA ASN A 610 12.95 -28.18 -1.55
C ASN A 610 12.64 -27.97 -0.07
N MET A 611 12.80 -29.01 0.76
CA MET A 611 12.54 -28.94 2.21
C MET A 611 13.55 -28.06 2.92
N LEU A 612 14.82 -28.09 2.52
CA LEU A 612 15.84 -27.23 3.10
C LEU A 612 15.59 -25.75 2.77
N ASN A 613 15.20 -25.45 1.53
CA ASN A 613 14.84 -24.08 1.14
C ASN A 613 13.56 -23.62 1.85
N ALA A 614 12.52 -24.46 1.92
CA ALA A 614 11.28 -24.17 2.65
C ALA A 614 11.56 -23.85 4.12
N ALA A 615 12.34 -24.70 4.81
CA ALA A 615 12.73 -24.47 6.20
C ALA A 615 13.44 -23.12 6.40
N LYS A 616 14.34 -22.76 5.48
CA LYS A 616 15.05 -21.48 5.52
C LYS A 616 14.10 -20.28 5.35
N LYS A 617 13.15 -20.36 4.41
CA LYS A 617 12.15 -19.28 4.23
C LYS A 617 11.18 -19.19 5.40
N HIS A 618 10.78 -20.32 6.00
CA HIS A 618 9.96 -20.35 7.21
C HIS A 618 10.71 -19.75 8.42
N GLU A 619 12.01 -20.00 8.57
CA GLU A 619 12.81 -19.31 9.60
C GLU A 619 12.81 -17.79 9.36
N GLN A 620 13.05 -17.35 8.12
CA GLN A 620 13.04 -15.93 7.75
C GLN A 620 11.68 -15.29 8.06
N ALA A 621 10.58 -15.97 7.71
CA ALA A 621 9.22 -15.54 8.04
C ALA A 621 9.01 -15.41 9.55
N GLY A 622 9.44 -16.40 10.33
CA GLY A 622 9.37 -16.37 11.79
C GLY A 622 10.18 -15.22 12.39
N ASP A 623 11.36 -14.91 11.85
CA ASP A 623 12.17 -13.77 12.27
C ASP A 623 11.48 -12.42 12.01
N TYR A 624 10.82 -12.26 10.87
CA TYR A 624 9.99 -11.08 10.60
C TYR A 624 8.83 -10.97 11.58
N TYR A 625 8.05 -12.04 11.79
CA TYR A 625 6.93 -12.03 12.73
C TYR A 625 7.36 -11.75 14.17
N ARG A 626 8.50 -12.29 14.60
CA ARG A 626 9.08 -11.99 15.91
C ARG A 626 9.46 -10.52 16.04
N ASN A 627 10.06 -9.93 15.00
CA ASN A 627 10.34 -8.49 14.96
C ASN A 627 9.05 -7.66 15.00
N ALA A 628 8.03 -8.06 14.24
CA ALA A 628 6.71 -7.42 14.24
C ALA A 628 6.08 -7.43 15.64
N ALA A 629 5.99 -8.59 16.28
CA ALA A 629 5.44 -8.72 17.63
C ALA A 629 6.17 -7.82 18.63
N ARG A 630 7.50 -7.80 18.58
CA ARG A 630 8.33 -6.97 19.46
C ARG A 630 8.09 -5.48 19.24
N LYS A 631 8.01 -5.01 17.99
CA LYS A 631 7.73 -3.60 17.68
C LYS A 631 6.32 -3.17 18.11
N ALA A 632 5.34 -4.03 17.87
CA ALA A 632 3.96 -3.82 18.30
C ALA A 632 3.82 -3.65 19.82
N LEU A 633 4.50 -4.50 20.59
CA LEU A 633 4.50 -4.43 22.06
C LEU A 633 5.08 -3.13 22.61
N ASN A 634 6.01 -2.53 21.85
CA ASN A 634 6.81 -1.40 22.31
C ASN A 634 6.41 -0.07 21.64
N GLY A 635 5.24 -0.02 20.99
CA GLY A 635 4.63 1.23 20.51
C GLY A 635 5.03 1.66 19.09
N ASP A 636 5.56 0.75 18.27
CA ASP A 636 5.81 0.98 16.84
C ASP A 636 5.02 -0.03 16.00
N GLU A 637 3.72 0.21 15.87
CA GLU A 637 2.84 -0.64 15.08
C GLU A 637 3.06 -0.45 13.57
N GLU A 638 3.54 0.73 13.16
CA GLU A 638 3.80 1.07 11.76
C GLU A 638 4.83 0.14 11.13
N GLN A 639 6.06 0.04 11.69
CA GLN A 639 7.03 -0.92 11.15
C GLN A 639 6.66 -2.36 11.45
N ALA A 640 5.92 -2.63 12.52
CA ALA A 640 5.47 -3.98 12.82
C ALA A 640 4.57 -4.55 11.71
N LYS A 641 3.72 -3.72 11.10
CA LYS A 641 2.92 -4.11 9.92
C LYS A 641 3.78 -4.43 8.70
N ILE A 642 4.84 -3.65 8.47
CA ILE A 642 5.81 -3.89 7.38
C ILE A 642 6.52 -5.24 7.59
N ASP A 643 6.98 -5.50 8.80
CA ASP A 643 7.60 -6.78 9.15
C ASP A 643 6.63 -7.95 8.98
N ALA A 644 5.39 -7.81 9.45
CA ALA A 644 4.38 -8.86 9.28
C ALA A 644 4.03 -9.13 7.80
N GLN A 645 3.99 -8.10 6.96
CA GLN A 645 3.82 -8.28 5.52
C GLN A 645 4.97 -9.09 4.93
N LYS A 646 6.23 -8.79 5.32
CA LYS A 646 7.38 -9.58 4.91
C LYS A 646 7.32 -11.01 5.45
N GLY A 647 6.91 -11.21 6.70
CA GLY A 647 6.67 -12.54 7.26
C GLY A 647 5.71 -13.37 6.39
N GLN A 648 4.61 -12.76 5.94
CA GLN A 648 3.65 -13.41 5.05
C GLN A 648 4.25 -13.75 3.68
N GLU A 649 4.93 -12.78 3.03
CA GLU A 649 5.58 -12.96 1.72
C GLU A 649 6.56 -14.15 1.74
N TYR A 650 7.39 -14.27 2.79
CA TYR A 650 8.35 -15.37 2.92
C TYR A 650 7.67 -16.71 3.27
N SER A 651 6.61 -16.71 4.09
CA SER A 651 5.86 -17.97 4.35
C SER A 651 5.19 -18.50 3.09
N ASP A 652 4.66 -17.59 2.24
CA ASP A 652 4.01 -17.98 1.00
C ASP A 652 5.03 -18.51 -0.02
N LEU A 653 6.22 -17.90 -0.08
CA LEU A 653 7.34 -18.42 -0.86
C LEU A 653 7.79 -19.80 -0.38
N ALA A 654 7.84 -20.03 0.93
CA ALA A 654 8.20 -21.33 1.51
C ALA A 654 7.25 -22.45 1.04
N LYS A 655 5.93 -22.18 1.12
CA LYS A 655 4.86 -23.10 0.71
C LYS A 655 4.90 -23.48 -0.77
N GLU A 656 5.54 -22.69 -1.64
CA GLU A 656 5.71 -23.06 -3.06
C GLU A 656 6.62 -24.29 -3.25
N TYR A 657 7.56 -24.49 -2.32
CA TYR A 657 8.50 -25.61 -2.33
C TYR A 657 7.98 -26.84 -1.60
N GLU A 658 6.98 -26.66 -0.73
CA GLU A 658 6.33 -27.75 -0.02
C GLU A 658 5.51 -28.65 -0.98
N PRO A 659 5.54 -29.98 -0.77
CA PRO A 659 4.73 -30.89 -1.55
C PRO A 659 3.26 -30.72 -1.15
N HIS A 660 2.41 -30.39 -2.13
CA HIS A 660 0.97 -30.25 -1.92
C HIS A 660 0.19 -31.28 -2.74
N PHE A 661 -0.99 -31.66 -2.25
CA PHE A 661 -1.92 -32.47 -3.02
C PHE A 661 -2.71 -31.58 -3.98
N SER A 662 -2.67 -31.89 -5.28
CA SER A 662 -3.62 -31.25 -6.20
C SER A 662 -5.07 -31.55 -5.75
N LEU A 663 -5.97 -30.58 -5.84
CA LEU A 663 -7.37 -30.72 -5.43
C LEU A 663 -8.05 -31.93 -6.12
N SER A 664 -7.61 -32.26 -7.34
CA SER A 664 -8.01 -33.45 -8.09
C SER A 664 -7.48 -34.75 -7.48
N ALA A 665 -6.22 -34.80 -7.04
CA ALA A 665 -5.63 -35.96 -6.39
C ALA A 665 -6.23 -36.20 -4.98
N ALA A 666 -6.42 -35.13 -4.20
CA ALA A 666 -7.08 -35.21 -2.90
C ALA A 666 -8.52 -35.75 -3.01
N LYS A 667 -9.28 -35.28 -4.01
CA LYS A 667 -10.64 -35.78 -4.29
C LYS A 667 -10.64 -37.24 -4.74
N ALA A 668 -9.69 -37.65 -5.59
CA ALA A 668 -9.54 -39.03 -6.02
C ALA A 668 -9.19 -39.95 -4.83
N PHE A 669 -8.26 -39.54 -3.98
CA PHE A 669 -7.86 -40.27 -2.78
C PHE A 669 -9.01 -40.40 -1.77
N LEU A 670 -9.70 -39.29 -1.45
CA LEU A 670 -10.85 -39.28 -0.53
C LEU A 670 -12.06 -40.06 -1.06
N SER A 671 -12.14 -40.27 -2.37
CA SER A 671 -13.15 -41.10 -3.03
C SER A 671 -12.82 -42.60 -3.04
N LYS A 672 -11.58 -42.99 -2.70
CA LYS A 672 -11.22 -44.41 -2.54
C LYS A 672 -12.04 -45.02 -1.41
N LYS A 673 -12.52 -46.25 -1.62
CA LYS A 673 -13.40 -46.94 -0.68
C LYS A 673 -12.59 -47.87 0.23
N LEU A 674 -12.71 -47.67 1.54
CA LEU A 674 -12.27 -48.61 2.56
C LEU A 674 -13.52 -49.34 3.08
N LEU A 675 -13.53 -50.68 3.01
CA LEU A 675 -14.69 -51.50 3.41
C LEU A 675 -16.01 -51.11 2.70
N GLY A 676 -15.93 -50.72 1.42
CA GLY A 676 -17.09 -50.30 0.62
C GLY A 676 -17.57 -48.86 0.86
N ILE A 677 -16.99 -48.16 1.84
CA ILE A 677 -17.35 -46.80 2.25
C ILE A 677 -16.20 -45.84 1.86
N PRO A 678 -16.48 -44.68 1.24
CA PRO A 678 -15.45 -43.71 0.89
C PRO A 678 -14.64 -43.23 2.11
N LEU A 679 -13.33 -43.01 1.94
CA LEU A 679 -12.41 -42.56 2.99
C LEU A 679 -12.84 -41.24 3.66
N TRP A 680 -13.45 -40.31 2.93
CA TRP A 680 -13.96 -39.08 3.53
C TRP A 680 -15.01 -39.35 4.62
N PHE A 681 -15.80 -40.40 4.47
CA PHE A 681 -16.83 -40.78 5.43
C PHE A 681 -16.20 -41.39 6.70
N TRP A 682 -15.12 -42.17 6.54
CA TRP A 682 -14.34 -42.68 7.67
C TRP A 682 -13.66 -41.56 8.47
N LEU A 683 -13.10 -40.56 7.79
CA LEU A 683 -12.53 -39.36 8.43
C LEU A 683 -13.57 -38.61 9.27
N VAL A 684 -14.79 -38.44 8.74
CA VAL A 684 -15.90 -37.83 9.48
C VAL A 684 -16.30 -38.65 10.71
N VAL A 685 -16.35 -39.99 10.59
CA VAL A 685 -16.65 -40.88 11.71
C VAL A 685 -15.56 -40.84 12.78
N ILE A 686 -14.28 -40.80 12.39
CA ILE A 686 -13.14 -40.72 13.32
C ILE A 686 -13.12 -39.38 14.04
N ILE A 687 -13.31 -38.26 13.34
CA ILE A 687 -13.40 -36.93 13.95
C ILE A 687 -14.59 -36.87 14.92
N GLY A 688 -15.74 -37.42 14.53
CA GLY A 688 -16.92 -37.53 15.39
C GLY A 688 -16.65 -38.33 16.67
N LEU A 689 -15.96 -39.47 16.57
CA LEU A 689 -15.59 -40.31 17.73
C LEU A 689 -14.56 -39.65 18.65
N ILE A 690 -13.60 -38.90 18.11
CA ILE A 690 -12.59 -38.16 18.89
C ILE A 690 -13.25 -37.03 19.68
N VAL A 691 -14.19 -36.31 19.06
CA VAL A 691 -14.97 -35.24 19.73
C VAL A 691 -15.87 -35.83 20.81
N LEU A 692 -16.54 -36.95 20.56
CA LEU A 692 -17.39 -37.63 21.55
C LEU A 692 -16.62 -38.11 22.78
N ARG A 693 -15.36 -38.55 22.60
CA ARG A 693 -14.49 -39.06 23.67
C ARG A 693 -13.86 -37.95 24.53
N LYS A 694 -13.89 -36.69 24.08
CA LYS A 694 -13.45 -35.52 24.88
C LYS A 694 -14.60 -34.84 25.64
N LEU A 695 -15.85 -35.15 25.28
CA LEU A 695 -17.06 -34.61 25.91
C LEU A 695 -17.69 -35.57 26.95
N LEU A 696 -17.23 -36.83 26.97
CA LEU A 696 -17.41 -37.81 28.06
C LEU A 696 -16.15 -37.82 28.92
#